data_AF-A0A3F3RTC7-F1
#
_entry.id   AF-A0A3F3RTC7-F1
#
_cell.length_a   1.000
_cell.length_b   1.000
_cell.length_c   1.000
_cell.angle_alpha   90.00
_cell.angle_beta   90.00
_cell.angle_gamma   90.00
#
_symmetry.space_group_name_H-M   'P 1'
#
loop_
_entity.id
_entity.type
_entity.pdbx_description
1 polymer ?
#
loop_
_entity_poly.entity_id
_entity_poly.type
_entity_poly.pdbx_seq_one_letter_code
_entity_poly.pdbx_strand_id
1 'polypeptide(L)'
;MTSPGDAAPVKPPPSFSPGVPRVASKSRYPNQRRDSSPALDADLVDSRIRSPTPPLTATTAELPIRSASPRAPSFRSSTPQLARSSLGSPVEGRFDGAEEIRSLIIRSFSPVVGVYASADTDELVRQKGFAGGFWELIRPFGENVPGKLVIRDSVGSSRGWEDYGVRFVNLASNISPPTNSNSGRSPSLAQVEEVLEKQLGSTDDPLGGSMRPINFLSFPTTSPLYKVYLRHLLSISSATPHETFRHPVASVIAISSRNTAPLETLRQLYADTSNGPRRLPDWCHPEYLRYYVLVHDEDRDDIAESTKLYDQMKRHFGLHCHLLRLRSNQCVVTDDDSVRVPECEWLSPPERLSGGAEPLVDLDTNGLYLFDSDIMAIKAFIRELVAQSVIPFMENRVAVWNDQVASRRRGISGRFMSMSRRWAGFGTGSRSSLTSGGASGNYDVAHGYYRPDTPEALLRKMADFAFMLRDWKLSASTYELLRSDYANDKAWKYHAGTYEMCAVSMLLNPAAMGTKVKLDGIDQMFDTACYSYLTRCSDAPNALRCLTLAMELLKSRGGSAVESAARWAMRAMDLGLVGSIGQGLFSERVSACYAARSPVSGMKWGSRRRKAGMWSVFAADTWLRLGKPSLASAALEEAERLYADVLDSDGGFPMPEMQTFVDNLRHAVKVEYLEARGLDTRDEAATAEALGTEEISEKLDRRMNRKSLISNPLDSGGLGPAQGTRDDDNAANDDFERA
;
A
#
# COMPACT_ATOMS: atom_id res chain seq x y z
N MET A 1 -49.26 -1.75 50.23
CA MET A 1 -50.31 -2.00 49.23
C MET A 1 -50.47 -0.75 48.39
N THR A 2 -50.12 -0.81 47.09
CA THR A 2 -50.55 0.10 46.00
C THR A 2 -49.88 -0.44 44.72
N SER A 3 -50.63 -0.71 43.67
CA SER A 3 -50.12 -1.39 42.47
C SER A 3 -49.51 -0.40 41.46
N PRO A 4 -48.35 -0.71 40.85
CA PRO A 4 -47.87 -0.01 39.65
C PRO A 4 -48.45 -0.69 38.40
N GLY A 5 -49.07 0.07 37.50
CA GLY A 5 -49.69 -0.52 36.31
C GLY A 5 -50.47 0.43 35.41
N ASP A 6 -49.79 1.42 34.82
CA ASP A 6 -50.04 1.79 33.42
C ASP A 6 -48.93 2.68 32.86
N ALA A 7 -48.29 2.24 31.77
CA ALA A 7 -47.35 3.02 30.97
C ALA A 7 -47.34 2.48 29.54
N ALA A 8 -47.67 3.32 28.56
CA ALA A 8 -47.91 2.88 27.18
C ALA A 8 -46.62 2.38 26.49
N PRO A 9 -46.70 1.34 25.64
CA PRO A 9 -45.52 0.78 24.97
C PRO A 9 -44.92 1.76 23.95
N VAL A 10 -43.67 2.17 24.19
CA VAL A 10 -42.88 3.01 23.28
C VAL A 10 -42.55 2.23 22.02
N LYS A 11 -42.86 2.81 20.84
CA LYS A 11 -42.55 2.18 19.54
C LYS A 11 -41.04 2.25 19.24
N PRO A 12 -40.44 1.19 18.66
CA PRO A 12 -39.05 1.23 18.19
C PRO A 12 -38.87 2.15 16.96
N PRO A 13 -37.65 2.69 16.73
CA PRO A 13 -37.37 3.58 15.61
C PRO A 13 -37.38 2.86 14.24
N PRO A 14 -37.62 3.59 13.13
CA PRO A 14 -37.90 2.98 11.83
C PRO A 14 -36.63 2.60 11.05
N SER A 15 -36.04 1.44 11.39
CA SER A 15 -34.98 0.80 10.57
C SER A 15 -35.23 -0.66 10.21
N PHE A 16 -36.37 -1.24 10.60
CA PHE A 16 -36.74 -2.61 10.25
C PHE A 16 -38.21 -2.69 9.82
N SER A 17 -38.44 -3.17 8.59
CA SER A 17 -39.77 -3.52 8.06
C SER A 17 -39.60 -4.57 6.96
N PRO A 18 -39.98 -5.84 7.19
CA PRO A 18 -39.89 -6.89 6.18
C PRO A 18 -40.92 -6.68 5.06
N GLY A 19 -40.60 -7.19 3.86
CA GLY A 19 -41.20 -6.83 2.58
C GLY A 19 -42.72 -6.66 2.52
N VAL A 20 -43.16 -5.49 2.02
CA VAL A 20 -44.52 -5.26 1.52
C VAL A 20 -44.66 -5.88 0.12
N PRO A 21 -45.66 -6.75 -0.14
CA PRO A 21 -45.87 -7.32 -1.47
C PRO A 21 -46.31 -6.26 -2.49
N ARG A 22 -45.71 -6.29 -3.69
CA ARG A 22 -46.00 -5.32 -4.77
C ARG A 22 -47.39 -5.55 -5.39
N VAL A 23 -48.34 -4.68 -5.07
CA VAL A 23 -49.58 -4.54 -5.85
C VAL A 23 -49.27 -3.87 -7.19
N ALA A 24 -49.68 -4.48 -8.30
CA ALA A 24 -49.43 -3.97 -9.64
C ALA A 24 -50.38 -2.80 -9.99
N SER A 25 -49.83 -1.60 -10.16
CA SER A 25 -50.57 -0.41 -10.61
C SER A 25 -50.84 -0.45 -12.12
N LYS A 26 -52.11 -0.47 -12.51
CA LYS A 26 -52.53 -0.40 -13.93
C LYS A 26 -52.22 0.98 -14.52
N SER A 27 -51.36 1.05 -15.53
CA SER A 27 -51.26 2.24 -16.39
C SER A 27 -52.40 2.25 -17.43
N ARG A 28 -53.00 3.42 -17.62
CA ARG A 28 -54.07 3.69 -18.60
C ARG A 28 -53.47 4.58 -19.69
N TYR A 29 -53.58 4.18 -20.96
CA TYR A 29 -53.77 5.00 -22.20
C TYR A 29 -53.64 4.08 -23.45
N PRO A 30 -54.10 4.48 -24.67
CA PRO A 30 -54.84 3.53 -25.52
C PRO A 30 -54.25 3.21 -26.90
N ASN A 31 -54.67 2.05 -27.43
CA ASN A 31 -54.84 1.65 -28.83
C ASN A 31 -54.04 2.37 -29.94
N GLN A 32 -53.15 1.63 -30.60
CA GLN A 32 -53.22 1.53 -32.06
C GLN A 32 -52.76 0.15 -32.59
N ARG A 33 -53.33 -0.17 -33.77
CA ARG A 33 -53.17 -1.31 -34.71
C ARG A 33 -51.72 -1.82 -34.89
N ARG A 34 -51.42 -3.05 -35.35
CA ARG A 34 -52.23 -4.10 -36.05
C ARG A 34 -51.46 -5.45 -36.06
N ASP A 35 -52.17 -6.57 -36.28
CA ASP A 35 -51.73 -7.87 -36.88
C ASP A 35 -50.50 -8.63 -36.26
N SER A 36 -50.39 -9.96 -36.18
CA SER A 36 -51.29 -11.10 -36.50
C SER A 36 -50.89 -12.38 -35.71
N SER A 37 -51.84 -13.26 -35.39
CA SER A 37 -51.65 -14.64 -34.85
C SER A 37 -51.11 -15.61 -35.94
N PRO A 38 -50.83 -16.93 -35.71
CA PRO A 38 -51.29 -17.91 -34.69
C PRO A 38 -50.11 -18.56 -33.90
N ALA A 39 -50.23 -19.69 -33.17
CA ALA A 39 -51.21 -20.26 -32.20
C ALA A 39 -50.67 -21.67 -31.79
N LEU A 40 -51.42 -22.44 -30.97
CA LEU A 40 -51.12 -23.80 -30.51
C LEU A 40 -49.94 -23.90 -29.50
N ASP A 41 -49.97 -24.75 -28.48
CA ASP A 41 -51.09 -25.56 -27.96
C ASP A 41 -51.00 -25.69 -26.43
N ALA A 42 -52.08 -26.15 -25.80
CA ALA A 42 -52.13 -26.42 -24.37
C ALA A 42 -51.93 -27.91 -24.07
N ASP A 43 -51.38 -28.24 -22.90
CA ASP A 43 -51.97 -29.30 -22.08
C ASP A 43 -51.72 -29.11 -20.58
N LEU A 44 -52.47 -29.85 -19.77
CA LEU A 44 -52.56 -29.76 -18.31
C LEU A 44 -51.77 -30.88 -17.61
N VAL A 45 -51.52 -30.72 -16.29
CA VAL A 45 -51.94 -31.66 -15.21
C VAL A 45 -51.07 -31.52 -13.94
N ASP A 46 -51.80 -31.39 -12.81
CA ASP A 46 -51.41 -31.47 -11.39
C ASP A 46 -50.75 -32.84 -11.00
N SER A 47 -50.05 -33.07 -9.86
CA SER A 47 -49.72 -32.28 -8.66
C SER A 47 -48.76 -33.07 -7.72
N ARG A 48 -48.50 -32.52 -6.52
CA ARG A 48 -48.20 -33.21 -5.23
C ARG A 48 -46.79 -33.76 -4.93
N ILE A 49 -46.05 -32.94 -4.17
CA ILE A 49 -45.60 -33.22 -2.79
C ILE A 49 -45.08 -34.64 -2.46
N ARG A 50 -43.76 -34.78 -2.25
CA ARG A 50 -43.19 -35.20 -0.94
C ARG A 50 -41.68 -34.97 -0.84
N SER A 51 -41.20 -34.59 0.35
CA SER A 51 -39.84 -34.84 0.83
C SER A 51 -39.79 -36.17 1.58
N PRO A 52 -38.61 -36.81 1.73
CA PRO A 52 -37.84 -36.63 2.97
C PRO A 52 -36.31 -36.71 2.84
N THR A 53 -35.61 -36.35 3.93
CA THR A 53 -34.18 -36.59 4.23
C THR A 53 -34.06 -37.63 5.37
N PRO A 54 -32.85 -38.04 5.82
CA PRO A 54 -31.61 -38.45 5.13
C PRO A 54 -31.31 -39.95 5.45
N PRO A 55 -30.05 -40.46 5.38
CA PRO A 55 -29.14 -40.38 6.55
C PRO A 55 -27.63 -40.26 6.20
N LEU A 56 -26.77 -40.32 7.23
CA LEU A 56 -25.29 -40.27 7.19
C LEU A 56 -24.67 -41.68 7.35
N THR A 57 -23.45 -41.92 6.86
CA THR A 57 -22.25 -42.32 7.67
C THR A 57 -20.99 -42.71 6.85
N ALA A 58 -19.83 -42.25 7.33
CA ALA A 58 -18.54 -42.96 7.50
C ALA A 58 -17.73 -43.58 6.30
N THR A 59 -16.62 -42.89 5.96
CA THR A 59 -15.20 -43.36 5.89
C THR A 59 -14.70 -44.50 4.96
N THR A 60 -13.47 -44.30 4.44
CA THR A 60 -12.45 -45.26 3.89
C THR A 60 -12.81 -46.07 2.62
N ALA A 61 -11.88 -46.44 1.72
CA ALA A 61 -10.54 -45.95 1.37
C ALA A 61 -10.06 -46.57 0.01
N GLU A 62 -8.89 -46.14 -0.48
CA GLU A 62 -8.03 -46.80 -1.51
C GLU A 62 -8.45 -46.83 -3.01
N LEU A 63 -7.46 -47.14 -3.88
CA LEU A 63 -7.51 -47.13 -5.36
C LEU A 63 -6.71 -48.33 -5.94
N PRO A 64 -7.15 -48.93 -7.06
CA PRO A 64 -6.26 -49.13 -8.23
C PRO A 64 -6.97 -48.80 -9.57
N ILE A 65 -6.40 -48.16 -10.61
CA ILE A 65 -5.16 -48.32 -11.41
C ILE A 65 -5.31 -49.23 -12.66
N ARG A 66 -5.16 -48.63 -13.88
CA ARG A 66 -4.87 -49.21 -15.24
C ARG A 66 -6.01 -49.99 -15.96
N SER A 67 -6.08 -50.15 -17.31
CA SER A 67 -5.27 -49.64 -18.47
C SER A 67 -5.93 -49.84 -19.87
N ALA A 68 -5.49 -49.06 -20.89
CA ALA A 68 -5.63 -49.21 -22.38
C ALA A 68 -7.05 -49.12 -23.03
N SER A 69 -7.36 -48.34 -24.11
CA SER A 69 -6.79 -48.10 -25.49
C SER A 69 -7.35 -49.09 -26.55
N PRO A 70 -7.51 -48.81 -27.89
CA PRO A 70 -7.02 -47.69 -28.73
C PRO A 70 -7.93 -47.09 -29.87
N ARG A 71 -7.57 -45.90 -30.41
CA ARG A 71 -7.90 -45.31 -31.76
C ARG A 71 -9.41 -45.04 -32.08
N ALA A 72 -9.82 -44.16 -33.00
CA ALA A 72 -9.21 -43.52 -34.20
C ALA A 72 -9.57 -41.98 -34.30
N PRO A 73 -9.29 -41.22 -35.41
CA PRO A 73 -9.12 -39.75 -35.36
C PRO A 73 -10.30 -38.89 -35.85
N SER A 74 -10.26 -37.56 -35.59
CA SER A 74 -10.18 -36.50 -36.63
C SER A 74 -10.18 -35.05 -36.09
N PHE A 75 -9.75 -34.11 -36.94
CA PHE A 75 -9.88 -32.63 -36.88
C PHE A 75 -9.25 -31.85 -35.70
N ARG A 76 -8.27 -31.00 -36.02
CA ARG A 76 -7.78 -29.92 -35.15
C ARG A 76 -8.55 -28.63 -35.44
N SER A 77 -9.03 -27.96 -34.38
CA SER A 77 -9.36 -26.54 -34.39
C SER A 77 -8.51 -25.83 -33.32
N SER A 78 -7.96 -24.68 -33.65
CA SER A 78 -6.94 -24.01 -32.84
C SER A 78 -7.53 -23.04 -31.81
N THR A 79 -7.54 -23.42 -30.54
CA THR A 79 -7.75 -22.51 -29.41
C THR A 79 -6.60 -22.63 -28.41
N PRO A 80 -5.81 -21.56 -28.16
CA PRO A 80 -4.77 -21.61 -27.14
C PRO A 80 -5.42 -21.49 -25.75
N GLN A 81 -5.32 -22.55 -24.95
CA GLN A 81 -5.67 -22.47 -23.53
C GLN A 81 -4.70 -21.54 -22.80
N LEU A 82 -5.25 -20.70 -21.90
CA LEU A 82 -4.44 -19.83 -21.06
C LEU A 82 -3.58 -20.66 -20.09
N ALA A 83 -2.27 -20.68 -20.33
CA ALA A 83 -1.32 -21.36 -19.46
C ALA A 83 -1.27 -20.72 -18.07
N ARG A 84 -1.22 -21.55 -17.03
CA ARG A 84 -0.85 -21.12 -15.67
C ARG A 84 0.60 -20.60 -15.69
N SER A 85 0.82 -19.37 -15.24
CA SER A 85 2.14 -18.82 -14.97
C SER A 85 2.38 -18.64 -13.46
N SER A 86 2.51 -19.77 -12.75
CA SER A 86 3.21 -19.79 -11.47
C SER A 86 4.72 -19.65 -11.74
N LEU A 87 5.18 -18.41 -11.84
CA LEU A 87 6.59 -18.10 -12.11
C LEU A 87 7.44 -18.26 -10.84
N GLY A 88 8.02 -19.46 -10.70
CA GLY A 88 9.15 -19.73 -9.80
C GLY A 88 10.34 -20.23 -10.61
N SER A 89 11.36 -19.38 -10.80
CA SER A 89 12.67 -19.74 -11.35
C SER A 89 13.67 -18.63 -11.01
N PRO A 90 14.94 -18.93 -10.71
CA PRO A 90 15.79 -18.00 -9.96
C PRO A 90 16.42 -16.89 -10.83
N VAL A 91 16.03 -15.65 -10.54
CA VAL A 91 16.81 -14.42 -10.82
C VAL A 91 16.81 -13.58 -9.55
N GLU A 92 17.33 -14.18 -8.48
CA GLU A 92 17.28 -13.66 -7.12
C GLU A 92 18.17 -12.40 -6.98
N GLY A 93 17.70 -11.43 -6.17
CA GLY A 93 18.43 -10.20 -5.84
C GLY A 93 17.91 -8.90 -6.47
N ARG A 94 17.56 -8.86 -7.77
CA ARG A 94 17.19 -7.58 -8.45
C ARG A 94 15.71 -7.19 -8.42
N PHE A 95 14.79 -8.15 -8.29
CA PHE A 95 13.34 -7.87 -8.32
C PHE A 95 12.72 -7.60 -6.93
N ASP A 96 13.34 -8.11 -5.87
CA ASP A 96 12.76 -8.21 -4.52
C ASP A 96 12.36 -6.86 -3.93
N GLY A 97 13.34 -5.95 -3.75
CA GLY A 97 13.13 -4.61 -3.19
C GLY A 97 12.23 -3.68 -4.02
N ALA A 98 11.80 -4.08 -5.23
CA ALA A 98 10.82 -3.33 -6.02
C ALA A 98 9.37 -3.78 -5.72
N GLU A 99 9.13 -5.08 -5.52
CA GLU A 99 7.81 -5.59 -5.10
C GLU A 99 7.56 -5.28 -3.61
N GLU A 100 8.61 -5.21 -2.78
CA GLU A 100 8.53 -4.77 -1.37
C GLU A 100 8.01 -3.33 -1.24
N ILE A 101 8.63 -2.36 -1.94
CA ILE A 101 8.18 -0.96 -1.96
C ILE A 101 6.75 -0.84 -2.50
N ARG A 102 6.40 -1.66 -3.49
CA ARG A 102 5.06 -1.73 -4.07
C ARG A 102 4.02 -2.28 -3.09
N SER A 103 4.33 -3.35 -2.33
CA SER A 103 3.45 -3.85 -1.25
C SER A 103 3.33 -2.83 -0.12
N LEU A 104 4.42 -2.15 0.24
CA LEU A 104 4.41 -1.06 1.23
C LEU A 104 3.45 0.09 0.81
N ILE A 105 3.51 0.51 -0.46
CA ILE A 105 2.57 1.48 -1.03
C ILE A 105 1.12 0.96 -0.97
N ILE A 106 0.87 -0.32 -1.28
CA ILE A 106 -0.48 -0.90 -1.21
C ILE A 106 -0.99 -0.92 0.24
N ARG A 107 -0.17 -1.37 1.21
CA ARG A 107 -0.50 -1.41 2.65
C ARG A 107 -0.65 -0.02 3.28
N SER A 108 -0.12 1.03 2.65
CA SER A 108 -0.35 2.42 3.08
C SER A 108 -1.83 2.86 3.03
N PHE A 109 -2.61 2.25 2.12
CA PHE A 109 -4.03 2.52 1.88
C PHE A 109 -4.96 1.42 2.46
N SER A 110 -4.47 0.57 3.37
CA SER A 110 -5.26 -0.47 4.04
C SER A 110 -6.53 0.07 4.74
N PRO A 111 -7.66 -0.67 4.72
CA PRO A 111 -8.92 -0.27 5.36
C PRO A 111 -8.76 0.15 6.82
N VAL A 112 -9.38 1.27 7.21
CA VAL A 112 -9.51 1.65 8.62
C VAL A 112 -10.68 0.91 9.28
N VAL A 113 -10.40 0.33 10.45
CA VAL A 113 -11.38 -0.27 11.35
C VAL A 113 -11.35 0.50 12.66
N GLY A 114 -12.50 1.04 13.05
CA GLY A 114 -12.64 1.71 14.34
C GLY A 114 -12.65 0.74 15.51
N VAL A 115 -12.21 1.20 16.68
CA VAL A 115 -12.32 0.42 17.93
C VAL A 115 -13.05 1.24 18.99
N TYR A 116 -14.07 0.63 19.59
CA TYR A 116 -14.88 1.17 20.67
C TYR A 116 -15.03 0.12 21.76
N ALA A 117 -14.17 0.17 22.77
CA ALA A 117 -14.29 -0.66 23.96
C ALA A 117 -15.16 0.00 25.04
N SER A 118 -15.74 -0.80 25.93
CA SER A 118 -16.22 -0.34 27.23
C SER A 118 -15.08 -0.29 28.26
N ALA A 119 -15.28 0.49 29.32
CA ALA A 119 -14.21 0.81 30.28
C ALA A 119 -13.63 -0.41 31.00
N ASP A 120 -14.46 -1.43 31.24
CA ASP A 120 -14.11 -2.75 31.78
C ASP A 120 -13.23 -3.57 30.82
N THR A 121 -13.44 -3.48 29.50
CA THR A 121 -12.56 -4.13 28.52
C THR A 121 -11.21 -3.43 28.42
N ASP A 122 -11.20 -2.09 28.36
CA ASP A 122 -9.93 -1.35 28.37
C ASP A 122 -9.15 -1.59 29.67
N GLU A 123 -9.84 -1.75 30.80
CA GLU A 123 -9.21 -2.00 32.10
C GLU A 123 -8.60 -3.41 32.22
N LEU A 124 -9.27 -4.45 31.72
CA LEU A 124 -8.70 -5.79 31.56
C LEU A 124 -7.41 -5.75 30.71
N VAL A 125 -7.37 -4.88 29.70
CA VAL A 125 -6.22 -4.75 28.79
C VAL A 125 -5.09 -3.90 29.39
N ARG A 126 -5.39 -2.86 30.17
CA ARG A 126 -4.39 -2.10 30.94
C ARG A 126 -3.65 -2.99 31.94
N GLN A 127 -4.33 -3.96 32.53
CA GLN A 127 -3.72 -4.93 33.46
C GLN A 127 -2.67 -5.84 32.79
N LYS A 128 -2.54 -5.81 31.45
CA LYS A 128 -1.43 -6.44 30.69
C LYS A 128 -0.28 -5.49 30.30
N GLY A 129 -0.38 -4.20 30.64
CA GLY A 129 0.61 -3.17 30.29
C GLY A 129 0.25 -2.29 29.08
N PHE A 130 -0.90 -2.52 28.42
CA PHE A 130 -1.35 -1.70 27.30
C PHE A 130 -2.15 -0.48 27.80
N ALA A 131 -1.45 0.62 28.08
CA ALA A 131 -2.02 1.83 28.68
C ALA A 131 -3.18 2.43 27.85
N GLY A 132 -3.13 2.29 26.52
CA GLY A 132 -4.16 2.73 25.59
C GLY A 132 -5.45 1.89 25.63
N GLY A 133 -5.42 0.68 26.20
CA GLY A 133 -6.57 -0.24 26.24
C GLY A 133 -6.69 -1.11 24.98
N PHE A 134 -7.89 -1.62 24.71
CA PHE A 134 -8.13 -2.71 23.74
C PHE A 134 -7.74 -2.37 22.30
N TRP A 135 -7.83 -1.10 21.90
CA TRP A 135 -7.44 -0.67 20.55
C TRP A 135 -5.92 -0.75 20.31
N GLU A 136 -5.11 -0.57 21.36
CA GLU A 136 -3.65 -0.62 21.29
C GLU A 136 -3.18 -2.08 21.18
N LEU A 137 -3.75 -2.96 22.02
CA LEU A 137 -3.53 -4.41 22.02
C LEU A 137 -3.71 -5.04 20.63
N ILE A 138 -4.78 -4.68 19.91
CA ILE A 138 -5.09 -5.29 18.60
C ILE A 138 -4.43 -4.58 17.40
N ARG A 139 -3.85 -3.38 17.59
CA ARG A 139 -3.26 -2.56 16.51
C ARG A 139 -2.23 -3.31 15.65
N PRO A 140 -1.14 -3.90 16.21
CA PRO A 140 -0.08 -4.49 15.38
C PRO A 140 -0.59 -5.72 14.60
N PHE A 141 -1.47 -6.52 15.20
CA PHE A 141 -2.02 -7.72 14.58
C PHE A 141 -2.97 -7.43 13.40
N GLY A 142 -3.42 -6.18 13.22
CA GLY A 142 -4.15 -5.75 12.03
C GLY A 142 -3.27 -5.53 10.80
N GLU A 143 -2.00 -5.15 10.98
CA GLU A 143 -1.14 -4.65 9.91
C GLU A 143 -0.72 -5.72 8.89
N ASN A 144 -0.83 -7.00 9.27
CA ASN A 144 -0.70 -8.16 8.41
C ASN A 144 -1.64 -9.28 8.88
N VAL A 145 -2.78 -9.47 8.21
CA VAL A 145 -3.81 -10.43 8.59
C VAL A 145 -3.32 -11.86 8.28
N PRO A 146 -3.29 -12.78 9.26
CA PRO A 146 -2.56 -14.03 9.11
C PRO A 146 -3.19 -14.96 8.07
N GLY A 147 -2.39 -15.35 7.08
CA GLY A 147 -2.72 -16.34 6.05
C GLY A 147 -3.56 -15.80 4.87
N LYS A 148 -3.54 -16.52 3.75
CA LYS A 148 -4.15 -16.08 2.48
C LYS A 148 -5.62 -15.66 2.63
N LEU A 149 -5.95 -14.46 2.15
CA LEU A 149 -7.31 -13.90 2.05
C LEU A 149 -7.75 -13.88 0.58
N VAL A 150 -8.98 -14.32 0.30
CA VAL A 150 -9.54 -14.27 -1.06
C VAL A 150 -10.41 -13.03 -1.20
N ILE A 151 -10.14 -12.24 -2.23
CA ILE A 151 -10.88 -11.02 -2.59
C ILE A 151 -11.41 -11.14 -4.02
N ARG A 152 -12.63 -10.67 -4.26
CA ARG A 152 -13.28 -10.65 -5.57
C ARG A 152 -13.20 -9.27 -6.21
N ASP A 153 -12.80 -9.22 -7.48
CA ASP A 153 -12.90 -8.00 -8.30
C ASP A 153 -14.34 -7.76 -8.78
N SER A 154 -14.59 -6.58 -9.35
CA SER A 154 -15.92 -6.19 -9.85
C SER A 154 -16.44 -6.98 -11.06
N VAL A 155 -15.64 -7.91 -11.59
CA VAL A 155 -16.00 -8.86 -12.66
C VAL A 155 -16.23 -10.27 -12.07
N GLY A 156 -16.10 -10.44 -10.74
CA GLY A 156 -16.25 -11.71 -10.03
C GLY A 156 -14.98 -12.57 -9.99
N SER A 157 -13.85 -12.07 -10.48
CA SER A 157 -12.58 -12.82 -10.43
C SER A 157 -12.04 -12.86 -9.00
N SER A 158 -11.91 -14.06 -8.45
CA SER A 158 -11.39 -14.26 -7.08
C SER A 158 -9.86 -14.39 -7.10
N ARG A 159 -9.16 -13.62 -6.27
CA ARG A 159 -7.69 -13.65 -6.11
C ARG A 159 -7.31 -13.78 -4.65
N GLY A 160 -6.33 -14.61 -4.35
CA GLY A 160 -5.81 -14.81 -3.00
C GLY A 160 -4.55 -13.97 -2.75
N TRP A 161 -4.56 -13.17 -1.68
CA TRP A 161 -3.48 -12.28 -1.26
C TRP A 161 -2.97 -12.65 0.14
N GLU A 162 -1.69 -12.42 0.42
CA GLU A 162 -1.01 -12.80 1.69
C GLU A 162 -0.42 -11.60 2.45
N ASP A 163 -0.37 -10.43 1.81
CA ASP A 163 0.15 -9.16 2.34
C ASP A 163 -0.99 -8.16 2.66
N TYR A 164 -2.15 -8.66 3.09
CA TYR A 164 -3.33 -7.84 3.35
C TYR A 164 -3.43 -7.41 4.81
N GLY A 165 -3.59 -6.11 5.06
CA GLY A 165 -3.69 -5.53 6.40
C GLY A 165 -4.91 -4.61 6.55
N VAL A 166 -5.30 -4.36 7.80
CA VAL A 166 -6.27 -3.34 8.22
C VAL A 166 -5.68 -2.48 9.34
N ARG A 167 -6.14 -1.23 9.46
CA ARG A 167 -5.65 -0.27 10.45
C ARG A 167 -6.67 -0.11 11.56
N PHE A 168 -6.40 -0.68 12.73
CA PHE A 168 -7.20 -0.40 13.92
C PHE A 168 -6.87 0.99 14.46
N VAL A 169 -7.89 1.85 14.62
CA VAL A 169 -7.71 3.19 15.17
C VAL A 169 -8.79 3.53 16.19
N ASN A 170 -8.43 4.27 17.24
CA ASN A 170 -9.40 4.94 18.10
C ASN A 170 -9.96 6.16 17.34
N LEU A 171 -11.27 6.13 17.04
CA LEU A 171 -11.88 7.18 16.22
C LEU A 171 -11.94 8.53 16.93
N ALA A 172 -12.14 8.56 18.25
CA ALA A 172 -12.32 9.81 18.98
C ALA A 172 -11.08 10.72 18.88
N SER A 173 -9.88 10.13 18.92
CA SER A 173 -8.61 10.85 18.75
C SER A 173 -8.27 11.15 17.28
N ASN A 174 -8.50 10.20 16.36
CA ASN A 174 -8.11 10.34 14.95
C ASN A 174 -9.01 11.30 14.13
N ILE A 175 -10.16 11.69 14.67
CA ILE A 175 -11.17 12.53 14.01
C ILE A 175 -11.12 13.99 14.46
N SER A 176 -10.53 14.27 15.62
CA SER A 176 -10.29 15.65 16.05
C SER A 176 -9.41 16.34 14.99
N PRO A 177 -9.85 17.48 14.41
CA PRO A 177 -8.95 18.28 13.60
C PRO A 177 -7.77 18.71 14.47
N PRO A 178 -6.56 18.92 13.92
CA PRO A 178 -5.48 19.53 14.67
C PRO A 178 -5.95 20.92 15.12
N THR A 179 -6.27 21.04 16.42
CA THR A 179 -6.89 22.25 16.95
C THR A 179 -5.95 23.43 16.80
N ASN A 180 -6.51 24.62 16.55
CA ASN A 180 -5.76 25.88 16.43
C ASN A 180 -5.05 26.31 17.74
N SER A 181 -5.05 25.46 18.77
CA SER A 181 -4.20 25.54 19.97
C SER A 181 -2.75 25.08 19.74
N ASN A 182 -2.43 24.45 18.60
CA ASN A 182 -1.08 23.96 18.30
C ASN A 182 -0.13 25.06 17.78
N SER A 183 -0.02 26.19 18.50
CA SER A 183 0.88 27.31 18.17
C SER A 183 2.38 27.04 18.41
N GLY A 184 2.80 25.77 18.32
CA GLY A 184 4.16 25.32 18.64
C GLY A 184 4.50 23.88 18.22
N ARG A 185 3.73 23.25 17.32
CA ARG A 185 4.14 21.97 16.71
C ARG A 185 4.89 22.22 15.39
N SER A 186 5.97 21.49 15.17
CA SER A 186 6.69 21.42 13.89
C SER A 186 5.73 21.03 12.75
N PRO A 187 5.90 21.53 11.51
CA PRO A 187 5.07 21.13 10.39
C PRO A 187 5.24 19.63 10.10
N SER A 188 4.19 18.96 9.63
CA SER A 188 4.16 17.49 9.50
C SER A 188 5.27 16.86 8.63
N LEU A 189 5.90 17.63 7.73
CA LEU A 189 7.07 17.20 6.98
C LEU A 189 8.36 17.27 7.82
N ALA A 190 8.54 18.32 8.61
CA ALA A 190 9.64 18.40 9.57
C ALA A 190 9.54 17.30 10.64
N GLN A 191 8.32 16.90 11.05
CA GLN A 191 8.12 15.75 11.95
C GLN A 191 8.61 14.41 11.34
N VAL A 192 8.65 14.26 10.02
CA VAL A 192 9.25 13.06 9.38
C VAL A 192 10.77 13.12 9.46
N GLU A 193 11.37 14.27 9.16
CA GLU A 193 12.83 14.49 9.31
C GLU A 193 13.26 14.31 10.78
N GLU A 194 12.52 14.87 11.75
CA GLU A 194 12.76 14.77 13.20
C GLU A 194 12.75 13.31 13.71
N VAL A 195 11.85 12.47 13.19
CA VAL A 195 11.84 11.03 13.49
C VAL A 195 13.06 10.31 12.90
N LEU A 196 13.47 10.68 11.68
CA LEU A 196 14.62 10.07 11.00
C LEU A 196 15.94 10.53 11.63
N GLU A 197 16.04 11.77 12.08
CA GLU A 197 17.18 12.33 12.82
C GLU A 197 17.36 11.59 14.16
N LYS A 198 16.26 11.41 14.93
CA LYS A 198 16.29 10.60 16.16
C LYS A 198 16.73 9.16 15.90
N GLN A 199 16.28 8.55 14.80
CA GLN A 199 16.70 7.20 14.41
C GLN A 199 18.18 7.14 14.01
N LEU A 200 18.68 8.12 13.25
CA LEU A 200 20.07 8.22 12.82
C LEU A 200 21.03 8.58 13.97
N GLY A 201 20.58 9.28 15.01
CA GLY A 201 21.34 9.46 16.25
C GLY A 201 21.39 8.19 17.11
N SER A 202 20.27 7.46 17.18
CA SER A 202 20.19 6.20 17.96
C SER A 202 21.03 5.06 17.38
N THR A 203 21.43 5.11 16.10
CA THR A 203 22.31 4.10 15.47
C THR A 203 23.80 4.27 15.78
N ASP A 204 24.19 5.35 16.45
CA ASP A 204 25.59 5.63 16.81
C ASP A 204 25.99 5.01 18.17
N ASP A 205 25.07 4.31 18.86
CA ASP A 205 25.38 3.48 20.03
C ASP A 205 25.95 2.12 19.59
N PRO A 206 27.22 1.79 19.93
CA PRO A 206 27.87 0.55 19.50
C PRO A 206 27.28 -0.73 20.09
N LEU A 207 26.35 -0.65 21.05
CA LEU A 207 25.67 -1.80 21.67
C LEU A 207 24.17 -1.89 21.31
N GLY A 208 23.63 -0.92 20.55
CA GLY A 208 22.20 -0.82 20.19
C GLY A 208 21.69 -1.86 19.20
N GLY A 209 21.22 -3.01 19.70
CA GLY A 209 20.76 -4.15 18.88
C GLY A 209 19.41 -3.97 18.17
N SER A 210 19.35 -3.21 17.07
CA SER A 210 18.17 -3.19 16.16
C SER A 210 18.52 -3.14 14.66
N MET A 211 19.49 -2.32 14.25
CA MET A 211 19.98 -2.28 12.86
C MET A 211 21.51 -2.46 12.84
N ARG A 212 22.00 -3.69 12.61
CA ARG A 212 23.44 -3.94 12.45
C ARG A 212 24.00 -3.13 11.27
N PRO A 213 25.19 -2.50 11.37
CA PRO A 213 25.82 -1.76 10.26
C PRO A 213 25.93 -2.55 8.95
N ILE A 214 26.07 -3.87 9.04
CA ILE A 214 26.10 -4.82 7.91
C ILE A 214 24.85 -4.68 7.00
N ASN A 215 23.69 -4.29 7.54
CA ASN A 215 22.47 -4.10 6.76
C ASN A 215 22.47 -2.83 5.89
N PHE A 216 23.41 -1.90 6.12
CA PHE A 216 23.70 -0.75 5.24
C PHE A 216 24.81 -1.05 4.22
N LEU A 217 25.63 -2.09 4.45
CA LEU A 217 26.74 -2.51 3.58
C LEU A 217 26.36 -3.62 2.58
N SER A 218 25.16 -4.19 2.72
CA SER A 218 24.51 -4.90 1.62
C SER A 218 24.03 -3.89 0.57
N PHE A 219 23.96 -4.29 -0.70
CA PHE A 219 23.48 -3.45 -1.81
C PHE A 219 22.04 -3.84 -2.26
N PRO A 220 20.99 -3.64 -1.44
CA PRO A 220 19.61 -3.77 -1.92
C PRO A 220 19.29 -2.63 -2.89
N THR A 221 18.33 -2.83 -3.80
CA THR A 221 17.90 -1.80 -4.77
C THR A 221 17.19 -0.59 -4.14
N THR A 222 17.05 -0.58 -2.81
CA THR A 222 16.50 0.48 -1.96
C THR A 222 17.04 0.40 -0.53
N SER A 223 17.67 1.48 -0.04
CA SER A 223 18.16 1.65 1.33
C SER A 223 17.08 1.36 2.40
N PRO A 224 17.40 0.70 3.53
CA PRO A 224 16.48 0.51 4.65
C PRO A 224 15.91 1.82 5.19
N LEU A 225 16.74 2.86 5.31
CA LEU A 225 16.36 4.20 5.80
C LEU A 225 15.26 4.82 4.92
N TYR A 226 15.37 4.66 3.59
CA TYR A 226 14.33 5.13 2.67
C TYR A 226 12.98 4.44 2.87
N LYS A 227 12.97 3.14 3.20
CA LYS A 227 11.72 2.41 3.50
C LYS A 227 11.03 2.99 4.75
N VAL A 228 11.82 3.45 5.73
CA VAL A 228 11.34 4.07 6.96
C VAL A 228 10.83 5.49 6.69
N TYR A 229 11.57 6.30 5.92
CA TYR A 229 11.07 7.59 5.41
C TYR A 229 9.71 7.43 4.69
N LEU A 230 9.59 6.45 3.80
CA LEU A 230 8.38 6.22 3.01
C LEU A 230 7.19 5.78 3.90
N ARG A 231 7.43 4.96 4.93
CA ARG A 231 6.43 4.62 5.96
C ARG A 231 5.92 5.85 6.69
N HIS A 232 6.82 6.72 7.15
CA HIS A 232 6.46 7.91 7.93
C HIS A 232 5.71 8.94 7.08
N LEU A 233 6.18 9.22 5.86
CA LEU A 233 5.50 10.08 4.88
C LEU A 233 4.06 9.60 4.60
N LEU A 234 3.88 8.29 4.34
CA LEU A 234 2.57 7.70 4.09
C LEU A 234 1.72 7.53 5.37
N SER A 235 2.28 7.82 6.54
CA SER A 235 1.59 7.82 7.83
C SER A 235 1.17 9.21 8.33
N ILE A 236 1.55 10.30 7.63
CA ILE A 236 1.11 11.67 7.95
C ILE A 236 -0.42 11.83 7.86
N SER A 237 -1.06 11.22 6.86
CA SER A 237 -2.46 11.52 6.51
C SER A 237 -3.46 11.15 7.63
N SER A 238 -4.06 12.17 8.24
CA SER A 238 -5.25 12.03 9.09
C SER A 238 -6.52 11.77 8.27
N ALA A 239 -7.67 11.61 8.94
CA ALA A 239 -8.96 11.55 8.25
C ALA A 239 -9.32 12.92 7.65
N THR A 240 -9.74 12.94 6.38
CA THR A 240 -10.05 14.17 5.63
C THR A 240 -11.29 13.97 4.74
N PRO A 241 -11.99 15.04 4.30
CA PRO A 241 -13.18 14.90 3.47
C PRO A 241 -12.92 14.46 2.02
N HIS A 242 -11.70 14.66 1.49
CA HIS A 242 -11.40 14.54 0.05
C HIS A 242 -11.01 13.14 -0.46
N GLU A 243 -10.66 12.23 0.44
CA GLU A 243 -10.35 10.83 0.18
C GLU A 243 -10.83 9.98 1.37
N THR A 244 -11.36 8.79 1.11
CA THR A 244 -12.00 7.97 2.16
C THR A 244 -11.12 6.85 2.72
N PHE A 245 -9.81 6.84 2.41
CA PHE A 245 -8.89 5.79 2.89
C PHE A 245 -8.79 5.72 4.42
N ARG A 246 -8.91 6.87 5.08
CA ARG A 246 -8.87 6.99 6.55
C ARG A 246 -10.27 7.12 7.17
N HIS A 247 -11.35 6.87 6.40
CA HIS A 247 -12.71 6.75 6.94
C HIS A 247 -12.93 5.30 7.40
N PRO A 248 -13.74 5.04 8.45
CA PRO A 248 -14.05 3.67 8.84
C PRO A 248 -14.78 2.91 7.71
N VAL A 249 -14.25 1.73 7.42
CA VAL A 249 -14.97 0.67 6.69
C VAL A 249 -15.81 -0.15 7.65
N ALA A 250 -15.28 -0.37 8.86
CA ALA A 250 -15.93 -1.09 9.94
C ALA A 250 -15.63 -0.46 11.31
N SER A 251 -16.32 -0.92 12.36
CA SER A 251 -15.95 -0.71 13.76
C SER A 251 -16.12 -1.98 14.58
N VAL A 252 -15.11 -2.31 15.38
CA VAL A 252 -15.17 -3.25 16.48
C VAL A 252 -15.79 -2.54 17.69
N ILE A 253 -16.86 -3.11 18.24
CA ILE A 253 -17.49 -2.69 19.49
C ILE A 253 -17.24 -3.81 20.50
N ALA A 254 -16.43 -3.57 21.53
CA ALA A 254 -15.95 -4.58 22.46
C ALA A 254 -16.51 -4.37 23.88
N ILE A 255 -16.90 -5.46 24.54
CA ILE A 255 -17.29 -5.52 25.97
C ILE A 255 -16.61 -6.71 26.66
N SER A 256 -16.47 -6.68 27.99
CA SER A 256 -15.97 -7.84 28.77
C SER A 256 -17.14 -8.76 29.16
N SER A 257 -16.84 -10.04 29.40
CA SER A 257 -17.72 -10.97 30.15
C SER A 257 -18.01 -10.48 31.57
N ARG A 258 -17.14 -9.62 32.13
CA ARG A 258 -17.28 -9.00 33.47
C ARG A 258 -18.27 -7.82 33.50
N ASN A 259 -18.89 -7.49 32.37
CA ASN A 259 -19.85 -6.40 32.27
C ASN A 259 -21.18 -6.78 32.94
N THR A 260 -21.71 -5.90 33.81
CA THR A 260 -22.96 -6.17 34.55
C THR A 260 -24.25 -5.95 33.75
N ALA A 261 -24.18 -5.22 32.62
CA ALA A 261 -25.32 -4.89 31.77
C ALA A 261 -24.98 -4.98 30.27
N PRO A 262 -24.45 -6.11 29.78
CA PRO A 262 -23.73 -6.20 28.50
C PRO A 262 -24.59 -5.80 27.29
N LEU A 263 -25.84 -6.26 27.24
CA LEU A 263 -26.77 -5.89 26.16
C LEU A 263 -27.22 -4.43 26.20
N GLU A 264 -27.07 -3.74 27.33
CA GLU A 264 -27.32 -2.30 27.44
C GLU A 264 -26.07 -1.50 27.07
N THR A 265 -24.89 -1.84 27.62
CA THR A 265 -23.62 -1.21 27.25
C THR A 265 -23.37 -1.29 25.74
N LEU A 266 -23.68 -2.41 25.08
CA LEU A 266 -23.61 -2.52 23.62
C LEU A 266 -24.56 -1.57 22.86
N ARG A 267 -25.75 -1.29 23.40
CA ARG A 267 -26.70 -0.32 22.83
C ARG A 267 -26.24 1.13 23.08
N GLN A 268 -25.67 1.40 24.26
CA GLN A 268 -25.09 2.70 24.59
C GLN A 268 -23.88 3.00 23.69
N LEU A 269 -22.94 2.06 23.54
CA LEU A 269 -21.81 2.18 22.60
C LEU A 269 -22.28 2.37 21.15
N TYR A 270 -23.29 1.62 20.70
CA TYR A 270 -23.89 1.85 19.38
C TYR A 270 -24.43 3.28 19.22
N ALA A 271 -25.18 3.77 20.20
CA ALA A 271 -25.76 5.11 20.20
C ALA A 271 -24.67 6.20 20.19
N ASP A 272 -23.58 6.02 20.95
CA ASP A 272 -22.46 6.95 21.03
C ASP A 272 -21.77 7.16 19.68
N THR A 273 -21.59 6.09 18.89
CA THR A 273 -21.01 6.18 17.54
C THR A 273 -21.91 6.90 16.52
N SER A 274 -23.18 7.09 16.85
CA SER A 274 -24.22 7.59 15.94
C SER A 274 -24.66 9.01 16.30
N ASN A 275 -24.86 9.28 17.59
CA ASN A 275 -25.44 10.52 18.13
C ASN A 275 -24.64 11.14 19.30
N GLY A 276 -23.67 10.40 19.87
CA GLY A 276 -22.92 10.84 21.06
C GLY A 276 -21.59 11.52 20.73
N PRO A 277 -20.69 11.69 21.72
CA PRO A 277 -19.40 12.39 21.56
C PRO A 277 -18.40 11.64 20.66
N ARG A 278 -18.73 10.42 20.23
CA ARG A 278 -17.92 9.58 19.34
C ARG A 278 -18.51 9.48 17.91
N ARG A 279 -19.42 10.39 17.56
CA ARG A 279 -20.02 10.54 16.22
C ARG A 279 -18.98 10.97 15.19
N LEU A 280 -19.12 10.45 13.96
CA LEU A 280 -18.34 10.85 12.78
C LEU A 280 -18.63 12.28 12.31
N PRO A 281 -17.66 12.99 11.68
CA PRO A 281 -17.92 14.29 11.07
C PRO A 281 -18.93 14.18 9.93
N ASP A 282 -19.65 15.26 9.65
CA ASP A 282 -20.72 15.29 8.65
C ASP A 282 -20.25 15.10 7.20
N TRP A 283 -18.94 15.12 6.94
CA TRP A 283 -18.32 14.76 5.66
C TRP A 283 -17.95 13.27 5.54
N CYS A 284 -18.03 12.49 6.62
CA CYS A 284 -17.79 11.05 6.61
C CYS A 284 -19.12 10.30 6.50
N HIS A 285 -19.16 9.27 5.65
CA HIS A 285 -20.39 8.47 5.48
C HIS A 285 -20.73 7.72 6.79
N PRO A 286 -21.94 7.92 7.37
CA PRO A 286 -22.30 7.39 8.69
C PRO A 286 -22.57 5.88 8.70
N GLU A 287 -22.73 5.28 7.52
CA GLU A 287 -22.87 3.84 7.36
C GLU A 287 -21.51 3.17 7.11
N TYR A 288 -21.17 2.25 8.00
CA TYR A 288 -20.00 1.36 8.02
C TYR A 288 -20.40 0.07 8.78
N LEU A 289 -19.65 -1.02 8.56
CA LEU A 289 -19.90 -2.31 9.23
C LEU A 289 -19.72 -2.19 10.75
N ARG A 290 -20.62 -2.76 11.55
CA ARG A 290 -20.43 -2.90 13.00
C ARG A 290 -20.24 -4.37 13.34
N TYR A 291 -19.23 -4.67 14.15
CA TYR A 291 -18.84 -6.02 14.53
C TYR A 291 -18.59 -6.06 16.05
N TYR A 292 -19.17 -7.04 16.74
CA TYR A 292 -19.26 -7.04 18.21
C TYR A 292 -18.37 -8.10 18.85
N VAL A 293 -17.50 -7.71 19.78
CA VAL A 293 -16.57 -8.63 20.45
C VAL A 293 -16.95 -8.76 21.92
N LEU A 294 -17.17 -9.98 22.38
CA LEU A 294 -17.16 -10.31 23.80
C LEU A 294 -15.75 -10.78 24.17
N VAL A 295 -15.10 -10.06 25.06
CA VAL A 295 -13.77 -10.40 25.59
C VAL A 295 -13.96 -11.21 26.87
N HIS A 296 -13.64 -12.51 26.80
CA HIS A 296 -13.73 -13.45 27.90
C HIS A 296 -12.44 -13.49 28.71
N ASP A 297 -12.56 -13.34 30.02
CA ASP A 297 -11.50 -13.42 31.03
C ASP A 297 -11.25 -14.90 31.41
N GLU A 298 -10.37 -15.57 30.66
CA GLU A 298 -10.06 -17.01 30.77
C GLU A 298 -9.53 -17.43 32.17
N ASP A 299 -8.92 -16.48 32.91
CA ASP A 299 -8.37 -16.75 34.24
C ASP A 299 -9.42 -16.61 35.37
N ARG A 300 -10.61 -16.05 35.11
CA ARG A 300 -11.54 -15.59 36.17
C ARG A 300 -13.02 -15.85 35.94
N ASP A 301 -13.49 -15.88 34.69
CA ASP A 301 -14.92 -15.99 34.37
C ASP A 301 -15.30 -17.40 33.90
N ASP A 302 -16.59 -17.75 33.97
CA ASP A 302 -17.10 -19.00 33.40
C ASP A 302 -17.30 -18.87 31.87
N ILE A 303 -16.61 -19.73 31.12
CA ILE A 303 -16.76 -19.87 29.66
C ILE A 303 -18.17 -20.30 29.26
N ALA A 304 -18.90 -21.05 30.11
CA ALA A 304 -20.27 -21.47 29.84
C ALA A 304 -21.27 -20.30 29.90
N GLU A 305 -21.16 -19.42 30.90
CA GLU A 305 -21.95 -18.19 30.97
C GLU A 305 -21.54 -17.19 29.88
N SER A 306 -20.24 -17.06 29.61
CA SER A 306 -19.73 -16.23 28.51
C SER A 306 -20.24 -16.70 27.14
N THR A 307 -20.36 -18.03 26.94
CA THR A 307 -20.95 -18.62 25.72
C THR A 307 -22.46 -18.36 25.63
N LYS A 308 -23.21 -18.46 26.75
CA LYS A 308 -24.64 -18.10 26.79
C LYS A 308 -24.86 -16.63 26.46
N LEU A 309 -24.02 -15.73 26.97
CA LEU A 309 -24.06 -14.30 26.65
C LEU A 309 -23.71 -14.04 25.18
N TYR A 310 -22.69 -14.70 24.64
CA TYR A 310 -22.32 -14.61 23.22
C TYR A 310 -23.46 -15.03 22.29
N ASP A 311 -24.19 -16.10 22.63
CA ASP A 311 -25.38 -16.53 21.90
C ASP A 311 -26.57 -15.58 22.04
N GLN A 312 -26.71 -14.87 23.17
CA GLN A 312 -27.67 -13.78 23.31
C GLN A 312 -27.27 -12.57 22.44
N MET A 313 -25.98 -12.24 22.33
CA MET A 313 -25.49 -11.19 21.44
C MET A 313 -25.78 -11.50 19.98
N LYS A 314 -25.50 -12.74 19.50
CA LYS A 314 -25.86 -13.18 18.13
C LYS A 314 -27.33 -12.94 17.80
N ARG A 315 -28.23 -13.28 18.72
CA ARG A 315 -29.69 -13.14 18.55
C ARG A 315 -30.15 -11.68 18.48
N HIS A 316 -29.45 -10.76 19.15
CA HIS A 316 -29.81 -9.33 19.17
C HIS A 316 -29.12 -8.49 18.10
N PHE A 317 -27.88 -8.83 17.73
CA PHE A 317 -27.00 -7.99 16.92
C PHE A 317 -26.57 -8.64 15.58
N GLY A 318 -26.92 -9.91 15.36
CA GLY A 318 -26.62 -10.65 14.13
C GLY A 318 -25.29 -11.41 14.18
N LEU A 319 -24.84 -11.87 13.00
CA LEU A 319 -23.68 -12.78 12.87
C LEU A 319 -22.31 -12.08 12.86
N HIS A 320 -22.26 -10.75 12.86
CA HIS A 320 -21.02 -9.98 12.90
C HIS A 320 -20.53 -9.84 14.35
N CYS A 321 -20.06 -10.94 14.93
CA CYS A 321 -19.59 -10.98 16.31
C CYS A 321 -18.53 -12.05 16.55
N HIS A 322 -17.73 -11.87 17.61
CA HIS A 322 -16.72 -12.83 18.07
C HIS A 322 -16.72 -13.02 19.59
N LEU A 323 -16.23 -14.18 20.05
CA LEU A 323 -15.89 -14.44 21.45
C LEU A 323 -14.36 -14.54 21.56
N LEU A 324 -13.72 -13.42 21.89
CA LEU A 324 -12.27 -13.34 22.03
C LEU A 324 -11.90 -13.78 23.45
N ARG A 325 -11.26 -14.94 23.57
CA ARG A 325 -10.75 -15.47 24.85
C ARG A 325 -9.34 -14.94 25.09
N LEU A 326 -9.10 -14.38 26.28
CA LEU A 326 -7.80 -13.87 26.71
C LEU A 326 -7.57 -14.26 28.18
N ARG A 327 -6.34 -14.58 28.55
CA ARG A 327 -5.94 -14.53 29.98
C ARG A 327 -6.10 -13.10 30.52
N SER A 328 -6.13 -12.89 31.83
CA SER A 328 -6.04 -11.56 32.47
C SER A 328 -4.66 -11.27 33.05
N ASN A 329 -3.88 -12.30 33.38
CA ASN A 329 -2.54 -12.12 33.92
C ASN A 329 -1.63 -11.40 32.90
N GLN A 330 -0.74 -10.55 33.40
CA GLN A 330 0.33 -9.96 32.60
C GLN A 330 1.36 -11.05 32.28
N CYS A 331 1.75 -11.17 31.01
CA CYS A 331 2.79 -12.10 30.59
C CYS A 331 4.17 -11.44 30.73
N VAL A 332 5.14 -12.19 31.24
CA VAL A 332 6.54 -11.79 31.45
C VAL A 332 7.48 -12.67 30.64
N VAL A 333 8.70 -12.17 30.38
CA VAL A 333 9.72 -12.86 29.56
C VAL A 333 10.14 -14.23 30.13
N THR A 334 9.85 -14.50 31.41
CA THR A 334 10.13 -15.77 32.08
C THR A 334 9.00 -16.80 31.99
N ASP A 335 7.85 -16.48 31.37
CA ASP A 335 6.79 -17.47 31.15
C ASP A 335 7.12 -18.37 29.95
N ASP A 336 6.90 -19.68 30.07
CA ASP A 336 7.21 -20.67 29.02
C ASP A 336 6.50 -20.38 27.66
N ASP A 337 5.28 -19.84 27.72
CA ASP A 337 4.44 -19.47 26.55
C ASP A 337 4.66 -18.01 26.09
N SER A 338 5.67 -17.28 26.61
CA SER A 338 5.81 -15.85 26.37
C SER A 338 6.26 -15.51 24.94
N VAL A 339 5.56 -14.56 24.31
CA VAL A 339 5.86 -14.09 22.95
C VAL A 339 5.83 -12.57 22.91
N ARG A 340 6.91 -11.96 22.42
CA ARG A 340 7.00 -10.50 22.23
C ARG A 340 5.93 -10.02 21.25
N VAL A 341 5.20 -8.98 21.63
CA VAL A 341 4.18 -8.33 20.82
C VAL A 341 4.86 -7.66 19.61
N PRO A 342 4.33 -7.83 18.37
CA PRO A 342 4.91 -7.16 17.21
C PRO A 342 4.80 -5.64 17.33
N GLU A 343 5.83 -4.92 16.92
CA GLU A 343 5.80 -3.45 16.85
C GLU A 343 4.89 -2.98 15.71
N CYS A 344 4.22 -1.84 15.92
CA CYS A 344 3.40 -1.22 14.88
C CYS A 344 4.28 -0.53 13.82
N GLU A 345 4.24 -1.03 12.60
CA GLU A 345 4.86 -0.43 11.42
C GLU A 345 4.23 0.93 11.11
N TRP A 346 2.91 1.06 11.28
CA TRP A 346 2.11 2.22 10.86
C TRP A 346 1.73 3.15 12.02
N LEU A 347 2.76 3.57 12.77
CA LEU A 347 2.68 4.74 13.65
C LEU A 347 2.89 6.03 12.84
N SER A 348 2.12 7.06 13.14
CA SER A 348 2.33 8.40 12.60
C SER A 348 3.58 9.06 13.21
N PRO A 349 4.20 10.05 12.54
CA PRO A 349 5.36 10.76 13.09
C PRO A 349 5.19 11.31 14.51
N PRO A 350 4.08 12.01 14.89
CA PRO A 350 3.91 12.48 16.26
C PRO A 350 3.71 11.36 17.29
N GLU A 351 3.20 10.18 16.91
CA GLU A 351 3.16 9.00 17.79
C GLU A 351 4.58 8.46 18.04
N ARG A 352 5.41 8.36 16.99
CA ARG A 352 6.83 7.94 17.09
C ARG A 352 7.67 8.89 17.95
N LEU A 353 7.42 10.21 17.86
CA LEU A 353 8.10 11.21 18.68
C LEU A 353 7.65 11.16 20.15
N SER A 354 6.33 11.04 20.39
CA SER A 354 5.76 11.06 21.74
C SER A 354 6.04 9.79 22.55
N GLY A 355 6.11 8.62 21.90
CA GLY A 355 6.33 7.31 22.54
C GLY A 355 7.79 7.05 22.97
N GLY A 356 8.59 8.10 23.16
CA GLY A 356 10.05 8.01 23.28
C GLY A 356 10.62 8.58 24.56
N ALA A 357 10.11 8.13 25.71
CA ALA A 357 10.77 8.25 27.01
C ALA A 357 11.32 6.88 27.42
N GLU A 358 12.55 6.57 26.98
CA GLU A 358 13.29 5.41 27.49
C GLU A 358 13.48 5.58 29.01
N PRO A 359 12.99 4.68 29.87
CA PRO A 359 13.42 4.64 31.26
C PRO A 359 14.90 4.23 31.29
N LEU A 360 15.71 4.87 32.14
CA LEU A 360 17.16 4.73 32.15
C LEU A 360 17.67 3.41 32.79
N VAL A 361 16.96 2.29 32.57
CA VAL A 361 17.07 1.05 33.36
C VAL A 361 17.18 -0.18 32.46
N ASP A 362 18.43 -0.60 32.25
CA ASP A 362 18.94 -1.93 31.87
C ASP A 362 18.37 -2.72 30.65
N LEU A 363 19.24 -3.61 30.18
CA LEU A 363 19.19 -4.30 28.89
C LEU A 363 17.95 -5.21 28.68
N ASP A 364 17.69 -5.50 27.40
CA ASP A 364 16.84 -6.57 26.85
C ASP A 364 15.35 -6.63 27.24
N THR A 365 14.85 -5.76 28.14
CA THR A 365 13.51 -5.92 28.74
C THR A 365 12.41 -5.00 28.14
N ASN A 366 12.73 -4.05 27.25
CA ASN A 366 11.79 -3.04 26.71
C ASN A 366 10.75 -3.56 25.68
N GLY A 367 10.29 -4.80 25.78
CA GLY A 367 9.18 -5.35 24.99
C GLY A 367 7.91 -5.56 25.80
N LEU A 368 6.74 -5.35 25.20
CA LEU A 368 5.49 -5.94 25.71
C LEU A 368 5.42 -7.41 25.27
N TYR A 369 4.93 -8.27 26.17
CA TYR A 369 4.78 -9.71 25.94
C TYR A 369 3.33 -10.14 26.14
N LEU A 370 2.92 -11.17 25.41
CA LEU A 370 1.64 -11.86 25.55
C LEU A 370 1.89 -13.36 25.49
N PHE A 371 1.02 -14.13 26.13
CA PHE A 371 1.01 -15.58 25.94
C PHE A 371 0.66 -15.93 24.49
N ASP A 372 1.28 -16.97 23.91
CA ASP A 372 0.95 -17.39 22.54
C ASP A 372 -0.54 -17.72 22.38
N SER A 373 -1.19 -18.26 23.42
CA SER A 373 -2.65 -18.49 23.47
C SER A 373 -3.47 -17.23 23.13
N ASP A 374 -3.08 -16.08 23.70
CA ASP A 374 -3.76 -14.80 23.50
C ASP A 374 -3.44 -14.25 22.10
N ILE A 375 -2.19 -14.37 21.66
CA ILE A 375 -1.77 -13.95 20.32
C ILE A 375 -2.50 -14.74 19.23
N MET A 376 -2.68 -16.05 19.41
CA MET A 376 -3.40 -16.89 18.46
C MET A 376 -4.91 -16.61 18.48
N ALA A 377 -5.49 -16.30 19.65
CA ALA A 377 -6.87 -15.84 19.74
C ALA A 377 -7.09 -14.50 19.01
N ILE A 378 -6.21 -13.51 19.21
CA ILE A 378 -6.27 -12.21 18.52
C ILE A 378 -6.06 -12.37 17.01
N LYS A 379 -5.08 -13.20 16.57
CA LYS A 379 -4.85 -13.55 15.16
C LYS A 379 -6.08 -14.20 14.52
N ALA A 380 -6.74 -15.12 15.22
CA ALA A 380 -7.96 -15.79 14.73
C ALA A 380 -9.13 -14.81 14.60
N PHE A 381 -9.40 -14.00 15.63
CA PHE A 381 -10.40 -12.92 15.64
C PHE A 381 -10.21 -11.97 14.44
N ILE A 382 -8.99 -11.45 14.23
CA ILE A 382 -8.73 -10.48 13.17
C ILE A 382 -8.88 -11.12 11.78
N ARG A 383 -8.45 -12.39 11.61
CA ARG A 383 -8.70 -13.14 10.37
C ARG A 383 -10.19 -13.32 10.11
N GLU A 384 -10.98 -13.67 11.12
CA GLU A 384 -12.44 -13.84 11.00
C GLU A 384 -13.12 -12.52 10.63
N LEU A 385 -12.87 -11.46 11.40
CA LEU A 385 -13.37 -10.10 11.15
C LEU A 385 -13.10 -9.67 9.70
N VAL A 386 -11.86 -9.77 9.24
CA VAL A 386 -11.47 -9.25 7.93
C VAL A 386 -11.99 -10.14 6.79
N ALA A 387 -11.80 -11.46 6.89
CA ALA A 387 -12.16 -12.41 5.83
C ALA A 387 -13.68 -12.60 5.67
N GLN A 388 -14.42 -12.66 6.78
CA GLN A 388 -15.84 -13.01 6.77
C GLN A 388 -16.77 -11.78 6.81
N SER A 389 -16.28 -10.63 7.30
CA SER A 389 -17.12 -9.42 7.45
C SER A 389 -16.60 -8.20 6.70
N VAL A 390 -15.35 -7.75 6.91
CA VAL A 390 -14.86 -6.48 6.32
C VAL A 390 -14.73 -6.55 4.80
N ILE A 391 -14.09 -7.59 4.26
CA ILE A 391 -13.94 -7.77 2.81
C ILE A 391 -15.31 -7.97 2.12
N PRO A 392 -16.19 -8.91 2.54
CA PRO A 392 -17.52 -9.07 1.94
C PRO A 392 -18.41 -7.81 2.05
N PHE A 393 -18.28 -7.03 3.12
CA PHE A 393 -18.97 -5.74 3.23
C PHE A 393 -18.50 -4.76 2.15
N MET A 394 -17.18 -4.61 1.94
CA MET A 394 -16.65 -3.75 0.88
C MET A 394 -17.06 -4.24 -0.51
N GLU A 395 -16.95 -5.54 -0.79
CA GLU A 395 -17.35 -6.15 -2.08
C GLU A 395 -18.82 -5.82 -2.41
N ASN A 396 -19.72 -6.04 -1.44
CA ASN A 396 -21.15 -5.73 -1.59
C ASN A 396 -21.40 -4.23 -1.81
N ARG A 397 -20.73 -3.35 -1.06
CA ARG A 397 -20.86 -1.89 -1.22
C ARG A 397 -20.40 -1.41 -2.59
N VAL A 398 -19.26 -1.94 -3.07
CA VAL A 398 -18.75 -1.63 -4.42
C VAL A 398 -19.71 -2.12 -5.50
N ALA A 399 -20.26 -3.34 -5.39
CA ALA A 399 -21.27 -3.84 -6.32
C ALA A 399 -22.53 -2.95 -6.37
N VAL A 400 -23.07 -2.60 -5.20
CA VAL A 400 -24.28 -1.76 -5.07
C VAL A 400 -24.06 -0.35 -5.63
N TRP A 401 -22.97 0.33 -5.27
CA TRP A 401 -22.70 1.68 -5.79
C TRP A 401 -22.34 1.68 -7.28
N ASN A 402 -21.71 0.62 -7.79
CA ASN A 402 -21.37 0.49 -9.21
C ASN A 402 -22.63 0.33 -10.08
N ASP A 403 -23.62 -0.46 -9.65
CA ASP A 403 -24.92 -0.56 -10.31
C ASP A 403 -25.75 0.73 -10.16
N GLN A 404 -25.91 1.24 -8.93
CA GLN A 404 -26.85 2.32 -8.66
C GLN A 404 -26.39 3.71 -9.12
N VAL A 405 -25.07 3.98 -9.10
CA VAL A 405 -24.52 5.32 -9.36
C VAL A 405 -23.60 5.33 -10.57
N ALA A 406 -22.63 4.40 -10.63
CA ALA A 406 -21.58 4.47 -11.64
C ALA A 406 -22.05 4.03 -13.04
N SER A 407 -22.87 2.96 -13.14
CA SER A 407 -23.43 2.48 -14.41
C SER A 407 -24.20 3.59 -15.13
N ARG A 408 -25.03 4.33 -14.37
CA ARG A 408 -25.89 5.41 -14.86
C ARG A 408 -25.08 6.58 -15.42
N ARG A 409 -23.91 6.89 -14.84
CA ARG A 409 -22.99 7.93 -15.34
C ARG A 409 -22.11 7.45 -16.51
N ARG A 410 -21.71 6.17 -16.54
CA ARG A 410 -20.91 5.57 -17.63
C ARG A 410 -21.72 5.35 -18.91
N GLY A 411 -23.02 5.10 -18.77
CA GLY A 411 -23.94 4.94 -19.91
C GLY A 411 -24.11 6.22 -20.75
N ILE A 412 -24.58 6.05 -21.99
CA ILE A 412 -24.73 7.12 -22.99
C ILE A 412 -25.51 8.32 -22.42
N SER A 413 -26.64 8.06 -21.76
CA SER A 413 -27.47 9.10 -21.13
C SER A 413 -26.70 9.90 -20.05
N GLY A 414 -25.90 9.25 -19.21
CA GLY A 414 -25.17 9.89 -18.11
C GLY A 414 -24.13 10.91 -18.57
N ARG A 415 -23.38 10.60 -19.62
CA ARG A 415 -22.42 11.52 -20.24
C ARG A 415 -23.08 12.78 -20.79
N PHE A 416 -24.29 12.67 -21.35
CA PHE A 416 -25.06 13.83 -21.76
C PHE A 416 -25.76 14.55 -20.59
N MET A 417 -26.15 13.85 -19.52
CA MET A 417 -26.89 14.45 -18.39
C MET A 417 -26.05 15.40 -17.51
N SER A 418 -24.74 15.17 -17.37
CA SER A 418 -23.84 16.14 -16.69
C SER A 418 -23.65 17.42 -17.52
N MET A 419 -23.82 17.32 -18.85
CA MET A 419 -23.59 18.40 -19.80
C MET A 419 -24.87 19.19 -20.12
N SER A 420 -26.02 18.52 -20.30
CA SER A 420 -27.31 19.15 -20.65
C SER A 420 -27.88 20.00 -19.53
N ARG A 421 -27.63 19.62 -18.26
CA ARG A 421 -27.99 20.41 -17.07
C ARG A 421 -27.27 21.78 -17.02
N ARG A 422 -26.30 22.03 -17.91
CA ARG A 422 -25.52 23.27 -18.03
C ARG A 422 -25.92 24.12 -19.25
N TRP A 423 -26.73 23.58 -20.16
CA TRP A 423 -27.21 24.29 -21.35
C TRP A 423 -28.72 24.58 -21.32
N ALA A 424 -29.48 23.98 -20.40
CA ALA A 424 -30.86 24.35 -20.08
C ALA A 424 -30.99 25.70 -19.33
N GLY A 425 -30.09 26.66 -19.58
CA GLY A 425 -30.05 27.99 -18.97
C GLY A 425 -30.99 29.03 -19.60
N PHE A 426 -31.75 28.65 -20.62
CA PHE A 426 -32.72 29.51 -21.32
C PHE A 426 -34.13 28.94 -21.18
N GLY A 427 -34.91 29.44 -20.20
CA GLY A 427 -36.31 29.01 -20.04
C GLY A 427 -36.95 29.25 -18.67
N THR A 428 -37.36 30.49 -18.40
CA THR A 428 -38.57 30.80 -17.59
C THR A 428 -38.68 30.24 -16.15
N GLY A 429 -37.93 30.85 -15.23
CA GLY A 429 -38.52 31.58 -14.09
C GLY A 429 -39.10 30.82 -12.89
N SER A 430 -38.34 30.83 -11.77
CA SER A 430 -38.88 31.42 -10.54
C SER A 430 -37.80 32.09 -9.69
N ARG A 431 -38.13 33.30 -9.25
CA ARG A 431 -37.30 34.36 -8.64
C ARG A 431 -37.14 34.19 -7.13
N SER A 432 -35.91 34.03 -6.63
CA SER A 432 -35.43 34.63 -5.36
C SER A 432 -33.91 34.40 -5.16
N SER A 433 -33.32 35.10 -4.18
CA SER A 433 -31.89 35.10 -3.78
C SER A 433 -30.85 35.38 -4.88
N LEU A 434 -30.32 36.61 -4.89
CA LEU A 434 -29.18 37.02 -5.71
C LEU A 434 -27.88 36.91 -4.89
N THR A 435 -27.17 35.77 -4.99
CA THR A 435 -25.87 35.58 -4.33
C THR A 435 -24.80 35.07 -5.31
N SER A 436 -23.87 35.98 -5.63
CA SER A 436 -22.57 35.79 -6.31
C SER A 436 -22.16 34.38 -6.77
N GLY A 437 -22.21 34.13 -8.08
CA GLY A 437 -21.24 33.28 -8.78
C GLY A 437 -21.15 31.80 -8.40
N GLY A 438 -22.24 31.21 -7.88
CA GLY A 438 -22.26 29.83 -7.39
C GLY A 438 -21.84 28.77 -8.42
N ALA A 439 -21.02 27.82 -7.98
CA ALA A 439 -20.79 26.58 -8.72
C ALA A 439 -22.08 25.73 -8.67
N SER A 440 -22.55 25.24 -9.83
CA SER A 440 -23.80 24.48 -9.94
C SER A 440 -23.67 22.99 -9.55
N GLY A 441 -22.80 22.70 -8.59
CA GLY A 441 -22.42 21.35 -8.18
C GLY A 441 -22.91 20.99 -6.77
N ASN A 442 -22.56 19.79 -6.33
CA ASN A 442 -22.93 19.29 -5.00
C ASN A 442 -21.86 19.59 -3.93
N TYR A 443 -20.84 20.38 -4.27
CA TYR A 443 -19.75 20.77 -3.39
C TYR A 443 -20.14 21.94 -2.49
N ASP A 444 -20.07 21.76 -1.18
CA ASP A 444 -20.24 22.87 -0.24
C ASP A 444 -18.91 23.66 -0.15
N VAL A 445 -18.88 24.82 -0.78
CA VAL A 445 -17.70 25.71 -0.80
C VAL A 445 -17.46 26.37 0.57
N ALA A 446 -18.50 26.53 1.40
CA ALA A 446 -18.39 27.17 2.72
C ALA A 446 -17.85 26.18 3.77
N HIS A 447 -18.26 24.92 3.71
CA HIS A 447 -17.79 23.86 4.60
C HIS A 447 -16.60 23.05 4.04
N GLY A 448 -16.31 23.16 2.73
CA GLY A 448 -15.14 22.56 2.08
C GLY A 448 -15.28 21.09 1.71
N TYR A 449 -16.51 20.55 1.60
CA TYR A 449 -16.73 19.13 1.35
C TYR A 449 -17.99 18.82 0.52
N TYR A 450 -18.02 17.62 -0.08
CA TYR A 450 -19.25 17.01 -0.60
C TYR A 450 -20.00 16.29 0.52
N ARG A 451 -21.32 16.45 0.60
CA ARG A 451 -22.13 15.69 1.58
C ARG A 451 -22.07 14.18 1.27
N PRO A 452 -22.04 13.27 2.26
CA PRO A 452 -21.70 11.86 2.02
C PRO A 452 -22.71 11.09 1.16
N ASP A 453 -23.95 11.55 1.12
CA ASP A 453 -25.06 11.05 0.31
C ASP A 453 -24.98 11.48 -1.17
N THR A 454 -24.14 12.46 -1.50
CA THR A 454 -24.00 12.93 -2.89
C THR A 454 -23.38 11.86 -3.78
N PRO A 455 -23.82 11.72 -5.04
CA PRO A 455 -23.24 10.73 -5.96
C PRO A 455 -21.74 10.96 -6.21
N GLU A 456 -21.25 12.19 -6.10
CA GLU A 456 -19.82 12.52 -6.15
C GLU A 456 -19.03 11.93 -4.96
N ALA A 457 -19.57 12.02 -3.74
CA ALA A 457 -18.94 11.41 -2.55
C ALA A 457 -19.05 9.88 -2.54
N LEU A 458 -20.21 9.33 -2.94
CA LEU A 458 -20.41 7.88 -3.03
C LEU A 458 -19.49 7.23 -4.08
N LEU A 459 -19.28 7.89 -5.23
CA LEU A 459 -18.32 7.41 -6.24
C LEU A 459 -16.86 7.50 -5.75
N ARG A 460 -16.49 8.52 -4.94
CA ARG A 460 -15.16 8.57 -4.29
C ARG A 460 -14.98 7.39 -3.35
N LYS A 461 -15.93 7.17 -2.44
CA LYS A 461 -15.89 6.04 -1.49
C LYS A 461 -15.87 4.69 -2.20
N MET A 462 -16.59 4.55 -3.33
CA MET A 462 -16.53 3.35 -4.17
C MET A 462 -15.17 3.17 -4.85
N ALA A 463 -14.53 4.24 -5.34
CA ALA A 463 -13.20 4.17 -5.96
C ALA A 463 -12.12 3.78 -4.94
N ASP A 464 -12.19 4.36 -3.73
CA ASP A 464 -11.29 4.08 -2.61
C ASP A 464 -11.51 2.66 -2.08
N PHE A 465 -12.76 2.17 -1.99
CA PHE A 465 -13.06 0.77 -1.64
C PHE A 465 -12.56 -0.21 -2.72
N ALA A 466 -12.74 0.10 -4.00
CA ALA A 466 -12.19 -0.72 -5.09
C ALA A 466 -10.64 -0.79 -5.04
N PHE A 467 -9.99 0.30 -4.61
CA PHE A 467 -8.55 0.33 -4.34
C PHE A 467 -8.17 -0.59 -3.17
N MET A 468 -8.89 -0.50 -2.04
CA MET A 468 -8.70 -1.39 -0.88
C MET A 468 -8.92 -2.88 -1.21
N LEU A 469 -9.82 -3.19 -2.15
CA LEU A 469 -10.07 -4.54 -2.67
C LEU A 469 -9.08 -4.96 -3.77
N ARG A 470 -8.11 -4.10 -4.13
CA ARG A 470 -7.11 -4.32 -5.19
C ARG A 470 -7.70 -4.45 -6.60
N ASP A 471 -8.94 -4.00 -6.82
CA ASP A 471 -9.52 -3.77 -8.16
C ASP A 471 -9.08 -2.40 -8.70
N TRP A 472 -7.80 -2.36 -9.09
CA TRP A 472 -7.16 -1.19 -9.68
C TRP A 472 -7.88 -0.67 -10.95
N LYS A 473 -8.63 -1.52 -11.66
CA LYS A 473 -9.31 -1.18 -12.92
C LYS A 473 -10.63 -0.46 -12.66
N LEU A 474 -11.46 -0.96 -11.75
CA LEU A 474 -12.66 -0.24 -11.33
C LEU A 474 -12.27 1.06 -10.60
N SER A 475 -11.26 1.01 -9.72
CA SER A 475 -10.78 2.19 -9.00
C SER A 475 -10.35 3.32 -9.97
N ALA A 476 -9.41 3.05 -10.89
CA ALA A 476 -8.99 3.99 -11.92
C ALA A 476 -10.18 4.56 -12.71
N SER A 477 -11.00 3.70 -13.33
CA SER A 477 -12.15 4.11 -14.16
C SER A 477 -13.30 4.78 -13.37
N THR A 478 -13.21 4.86 -12.05
CA THR A 478 -14.13 5.63 -11.19
C THR A 478 -13.54 7.01 -10.87
N TYR A 479 -12.24 7.09 -10.59
CA TYR A 479 -11.55 8.39 -10.48
C TYR A 479 -11.62 9.18 -11.80
N GLU A 480 -11.41 8.53 -12.95
CA GLU A 480 -11.50 9.20 -14.27
C GLU A 480 -12.84 9.89 -14.51
N LEU A 481 -13.92 9.29 -13.99
CA LEU A 481 -15.28 9.82 -14.08
C LEU A 481 -15.50 11.06 -13.20
N LEU A 482 -14.78 11.17 -12.08
CA LEU A 482 -14.92 12.25 -11.09
C LEU A 482 -14.06 13.48 -11.38
N ARG A 483 -12.93 13.32 -12.08
CA ARG A 483 -11.98 14.40 -12.42
C ARG A 483 -12.66 15.68 -12.91
N SER A 484 -13.60 15.53 -13.84
CA SER A 484 -14.33 16.65 -14.43
C SER A 484 -15.25 17.33 -13.42
N ASP A 485 -16.00 16.56 -12.64
CA ASP A 485 -16.99 17.11 -11.71
C ASP A 485 -16.27 17.95 -10.64
N TYR A 486 -15.17 17.43 -10.07
CA TYR A 486 -14.32 18.18 -9.12
C TYR A 486 -13.62 19.41 -9.72
N ALA A 487 -13.27 19.38 -11.01
CA ALA A 487 -12.70 20.55 -11.70
C ALA A 487 -13.73 21.68 -11.85
N ASN A 488 -14.96 21.33 -12.22
CA ASN A 488 -16.05 22.29 -12.45
C ASN A 488 -16.52 22.93 -11.14
N ASP A 489 -16.64 22.13 -10.09
CA ASP A 489 -17.06 22.56 -8.75
C ASP A 489 -15.95 23.34 -8.02
N LYS A 490 -14.75 23.44 -8.61
CA LYS A 490 -13.54 24.06 -8.03
C LYS A 490 -13.11 23.38 -6.71
N ALA A 491 -13.43 22.11 -6.55
CA ALA A 491 -13.08 21.28 -5.40
C ALA A 491 -11.61 20.80 -5.53
N TRP A 492 -10.66 21.74 -5.53
CA TRP A 492 -9.27 21.49 -5.96
C TRP A 492 -8.57 20.36 -5.22
N LYS A 493 -8.88 20.14 -3.94
CA LYS A 493 -8.31 19.03 -3.17
C LYS A 493 -8.84 17.66 -3.62
N TYR A 494 -10.16 17.55 -3.83
CA TYR A 494 -10.79 16.35 -4.41
C TYR A 494 -10.28 16.08 -5.83
N HIS A 495 -10.11 17.13 -6.62
CA HIS A 495 -9.53 17.08 -7.97
C HIS A 495 -8.10 16.51 -7.92
N ALA A 496 -7.21 17.09 -7.09
CA ALA A 496 -5.83 16.64 -6.92
C ALA A 496 -5.74 15.14 -6.55
N GLY A 497 -6.40 14.74 -5.46
CA GLY A 497 -6.40 13.36 -4.97
C GLY A 497 -7.14 12.35 -5.87
N THR A 498 -7.84 12.82 -6.90
CA THR A 498 -8.50 11.98 -7.92
C THR A 498 -7.63 11.84 -9.17
N TYR A 499 -6.81 12.83 -9.48
CA TYR A 499 -5.75 12.69 -10.48
C TYR A 499 -4.63 11.77 -9.97
N GLU A 500 -4.13 12.01 -8.75
CA GLU A 500 -3.12 11.17 -8.09
C GLU A 500 -3.57 9.71 -8.01
N MET A 501 -4.68 9.41 -7.32
CA MET A 501 -5.06 8.02 -7.07
C MET A 501 -5.48 7.26 -8.33
N CYS A 502 -5.84 7.96 -9.41
CA CYS A 502 -6.01 7.33 -10.71
C CYS A 502 -4.67 6.94 -11.35
N ALA A 503 -3.68 7.83 -11.33
CA ALA A 503 -2.33 7.53 -11.83
C ALA A 503 -1.70 6.36 -11.05
N VAL A 504 -1.81 6.39 -9.72
CA VAL A 504 -1.43 5.29 -8.81
C VAL A 504 -2.16 3.99 -9.18
N SER A 505 -3.49 4.00 -9.37
CA SER A 505 -4.26 2.81 -9.77
C SER A 505 -3.83 2.25 -11.14
N MET A 506 -3.57 3.12 -12.12
CA MET A 506 -3.10 2.72 -13.44
C MET A 506 -1.69 2.08 -13.38
N LEU A 507 -0.81 2.59 -12.51
CA LEU A 507 0.52 2.01 -12.27
C LEU A 507 0.50 0.74 -11.41
N LEU A 508 -0.47 0.60 -10.48
CA LEU A 508 -0.62 -0.62 -9.69
C LEU A 508 -1.20 -1.80 -10.49
N ASN A 509 -2.06 -1.54 -11.48
CA ASN A 509 -2.70 -2.56 -12.33
C ASN A 509 -1.68 -3.44 -13.12
N PRO A 510 -1.54 -4.75 -12.81
CA PRO A 510 -0.56 -5.61 -13.48
C PRO A 510 -0.84 -5.82 -14.98
N ALA A 511 -2.11 -5.84 -15.40
CA ALA A 511 -2.46 -6.00 -16.83
C ALA A 511 -1.99 -4.81 -17.68
N ALA A 512 -1.74 -3.66 -17.05
CA ALA A 512 -1.21 -2.47 -17.68
C ALA A 512 0.32 -2.45 -17.78
N MET A 513 1.05 -3.53 -17.39
CA MET A 513 2.51 -3.61 -17.54
C MET A 513 2.97 -4.01 -18.95
N GLY A 514 2.15 -4.78 -19.70
CA GLY A 514 2.46 -5.19 -21.07
C GLY A 514 1.94 -4.25 -22.17
N THR A 515 1.07 -3.29 -21.83
CA THR A 515 0.52 -2.33 -22.79
C THR A 515 1.37 -1.06 -22.84
N LYS A 516 1.41 -0.38 -24.00
CA LYS A 516 1.80 1.04 -24.08
C LYS A 516 0.71 1.91 -23.43
N VAL A 517 0.62 1.87 -22.10
CA VAL A 517 -0.04 2.92 -21.32
C VAL A 517 0.66 4.24 -21.69
N LYS A 518 -0.12 5.28 -22.02
CA LYS A 518 0.45 6.58 -22.38
C LYS A 518 1.08 7.19 -21.13
N LEU A 519 2.40 7.02 -20.97
CA LEU A 519 3.16 7.54 -19.83
C LEU A 519 3.00 9.06 -19.74
N ASP A 520 2.98 9.76 -20.88
CA ASP A 520 2.69 11.20 -21.01
C ASP A 520 1.37 11.59 -20.31
N GLY A 521 0.34 10.72 -20.39
CA GLY A 521 -0.93 10.92 -19.71
C GLY A 521 -0.86 10.69 -18.21
N ILE A 522 -0.03 9.75 -17.74
CA ILE A 522 0.22 9.51 -16.31
C ILE A 522 1.07 10.65 -15.72
N ASP A 523 2.10 11.11 -16.43
CA ASP A 523 2.90 12.26 -16.04
C ASP A 523 2.04 13.53 -16.00
N GLN A 524 1.15 13.75 -16.98
CA GLN A 524 0.19 14.86 -16.94
C GLN A 524 -0.78 14.76 -15.74
N MET A 525 -1.14 13.54 -15.31
CA MET A 525 -1.96 13.37 -14.12
C MET A 525 -1.22 13.76 -12.84
N PHE A 526 0.04 13.34 -12.68
CA PHE A 526 0.87 13.75 -11.53
C PHE A 526 1.20 15.24 -11.55
N ASP A 527 1.40 15.84 -12.73
CA ASP A 527 1.57 17.30 -12.87
C ASP A 527 0.33 18.06 -12.38
N THR A 528 -0.85 17.64 -12.85
CA THR A 528 -2.15 18.24 -12.48
C THR A 528 -2.42 18.08 -10.98
N ALA A 529 -2.10 16.92 -10.40
CA ALA A 529 -2.26 16.66 -8.96
C ALA A 529 -1.30 17.51 -8.12
N CYS A 530 0.00 17.51 -8.44
CA CYS A 530 1.03 18.29 -7.74
C CYS A 530 0.74 19.80 -7.79
N TYR A 531 0.43 20.34 -8.98
CA TYR A 531 0.02 21.74 -9.14
C TYR A 531 -1.25 22.07 -8.33
N SER A 532 -2.23 21.16 -8.27
CA SER A 532 -3.45 21.37 -7.52
C SER A 532 -3.21 21.34 -6.00
N TYR A 533 -2.41 20.40 -5.50
CA TYR A 533 -2.06 20.37 -4.08
C TYR A 533 -1.29 21.62 -3.64
N LEU A 534 -0.25 22.02 -4.38
CA LEU A 534 0.56 23.19 -4.02
C LEU A 534 -0.15 24.51 -4.32
N THR A 535 -0.41 24.81 -5.60
CA THR A 535 -0.85 26.13 -6.06
C THR A 535 -2.33 26.42 -5.80
N ARG A 536 -3.15 25.38 -5.52
CA ARG A 536 -4.60 25.54 -5.28
C ARG A 536 -5.05 25.15 -3.87
N CYS A 537 -4.22 24.43 -3.10
CA CYS A 537 -4.57 23.96 -1.75
C CYS A 537 -3.49 24.21 -0.68
N SER A 538 -2.28 24.67 -1.04
CA SER A 538 -1.14 24.83 -0.14
C SER A 538 -0.78 23.57 0.67
N ASP A 539 -1.05 22.38 0.11
CA ASP A 539 -0.89 21.09 0.77
C ASP A 539 0.42 20.41 0.35
N ALA A 540 1.54 20.88 0.94
CA ALA A 540 2.86 20.31 0.72
C ALA A 540 2.96 18.80 1.07
N PRO A 541 2.35 18.28 2.16
CA PRO A 541 2.40 16.85 2.48
C PRO A 541 1.78 15.96 1.40
N ASN A 542 0.59 16.30 0.87
CA ASN A 542 -0.03 15.51 -0.19
C ASN A 542 0.65 15.71 -1.55
N ALA A 543 1.24 16.89 -1.82
CA ALA A 543 2.11 17.07 -2.98
C ALA A 543 3.34 16.15 -2.93
N LEU A 544 4.03 16.08 -1.78
CA LEU A 544 5.19 15.21 -1.60
C LEU A 544 4.81 13.72 -1.69
N ARG A 545 3.69 13.31 -1.06
CA ARG A 545 3.11 11.97 -1.22
C ARG A 545 2.90 11.64 -2.70
N CYS A 546 2.20 12.51 -3.43
CA CYS A 546 1.92 12.35 -4.85
C CYS A 546 3.20 12.19 -5.69
N LEU A 547 4.24 12.99 -5.45
CA LEU A 547 5.51 12.89 -6.17
C LEU A 547 6.32 11.64 -5.81
N THR A 548 6.29 11.23 -4.54
CA THR A 548 6.99 10.02 -4.06
C THR A 548 6.35 8.75 -4.62
N LEU A 549 5.01 8.70 -4.64
CA LEU A 549 4.26 7.62 -5.28
C LEU A 549 4.49 7.59 -6.80
N ALA A 550 4.58 8.75 -7.46
CA ALA A 550 4.95 8.84 -8.87
C ALA A 550 6.34 8.24 -9.12
N MET A 551 7.35 8.67 -8.36
CA MET A 551 8.72 8.17 -8.44
C MET A 551 8.79 6.64 -8.32
N GLU A 552 8.31 6.06 -7.21
CA GLU A 552 8.50 4.62 -6.97
C GLU A 552 7.70 3.76 -7.95
N LEU A 553 6.45 4.13 -8.25
CA LEU A 553 5.61 3.34 -9.15
C LEU A 553 6.05 3.47 -10.62
N LEU A 554 6.64 4.60 -11.04
CA LEU A 554 7.24 4.71 -12.37
C LEU A 554 8.62 4.01 -12.44
N LYS A 555 9.40 3.99 -11.34
CA LYS A 555 10.63 3.20 -11.22
C LYS A 555 10.31 1.71 -11.36
N SER A 556 9.29 1.22 -10.65
CA SER A 556 8.89 -0.20 -10.67
C SER A 556 8.29 -0.65 -12.02
N ARG A 557 7.93 0.27 -12.94
CA ARG A 557 7.52 -0.07 -14.31
C ARG A 557 8.69 -0.30 -15.27
N GLY A 558 9.90 0.14 -14.94
CA GLY A 558 11.06 -0.02 -15.81
C GLY A 558 10.91 0.73 -17.15
N GLY A 559 11.75 0.37 -18.13
CA GLY A 559 11.71 0.97 -19.47
C GLY A 559 11.85 2.50 -19.45
N SER A 560 11.06 3.20 -20.27
CA SER A 560 11.06 4.67 -20.34
C SER A 560 10.46 5.37 -19.11
N ALA A 561 9.63 4.69 -18.31
CA ALA A 561 9.01 5.28 -17.12
C ALA A 561 10.04 5.71 -16.07
N VAL A 562 11.21 5.06 -16.04
CA VAL A 562 12.33 5.35 -15.13
C VAL A 562 12.89 6.77 -15.30
N GLU A 563 12.82 7.35 -16.50
CA GLU A 563 13.23 8.75 -16.73
C GLU A 563 12.22 9.75 -16.16
N SER A 564 10.93 9.40 -16.18
CA SER A 564 9.89 10.15 -15.48
C SER A 564 10.00 9.99 -13.96
N ALA A 565 10.31 8.79 -13.46
CA ALA A 565 10.55 8.55 -12.04
C ALA A 565 11.64 9.48 -11.47
N ALA A 566 12.80 9.53 -12.14
CA ALA A 566 13.88 10.45 -11.79
C ALA A 566 13.44 11.92 -11.87
N ARG A 567 12.62 12.30 -12.85
CA ARG A 567 12.08 13.66 -13.00
C ARG A 567 11.19 14.08 -11.82
N TRP A 568 10.33 13.17 -11.33
CA TRP A 568 9.46 13.45 -10.19
C TRP A 568 10.22 13.51 -8.87
N ALA A 569 11.28 12.70 -8.74
CA ALA A 569 12.22 12.78 -7.62
C ALA A 569 12.97 14.13 -7.57
N MET A 570 13.60 14.53 -8.68
CA MET A 570 14.26 15.83 -8.80
C MET A 570 13.27 16.97 -8.50
N ARG A 571 12.06 16.93 -9.08
CA ARG A 571 11.03 17.95 -8.83
C ARG A 571 10.56 18.05 -7.37
N ALA A 572 10.63 16.97 -6.59
CA ALA A 572 10.32 17.03 -5.15
C ALA A 572 11.41 17.77 -4.36
N MET A 573 12.68 17.63 -4.78
CA MET A 573 13.82 18.38 -4.26
C MET A 573 13.77 19.86 -4.71
N ASP A 574 13.56 20.11 -6.00
CA ASP A 574 13.46 21.46 -6.61
C ASP A 574 12.36 22.34 -5.99
N LEU A 575 11.25 21.71 -5.56
CA LEU A 575 10.11 22.38 -4.92
C LEU A 575 10.30 22.58 -3.40
N GLY A 576 11.45 22.19 -2.83
CA GLY A 576 11.74 22.32 -1.40
C GLY A 576 10.81 21.50 -0.49
N LEU A 577 10.26 20.39 -0.98
CA LEU A 577 9.30 19.57 -0.24
C LEU A 577 9.95 18.58 0.72
N VAL A 578 11.19 18.17 0.45
CA VAL A 578 11.97 17.26 1.31
C VAL A 578 12.97 18.03 2.16
N GLY A 579 13.14 17.63 3.42
CA GLY A 579 14.17 18.20 4.29
C GLY A 579 15.56 17.62 3.98
N SER A 580 16.55 17.92 4.83
CA SER A 580 17.96 17.62 4.53
C SER A 580 18.26 16.12 4.44
N ILE A 581 17.66 15.29 5.29
CA ILE A 581 17.76 13.81 5.21
C ILE A 581 17.03 13.35 3.93
N GLY A 582 15.87 13.94 3.66
CA GLY A 582 15.11 13.70 2.43
C GLY A 582 15.87 14.05 1.13
N GLN A 583 16.72 15.07 1.09
CA GLN A 583 17.55 15.42 -0.08
C GLN A 583 18.59 14.32 -0.39
N GLY A 584 19.26 13.78 0.64
CA GLY A 584 20.21 12.68 0.48
C GLY A 584 19.51 11.42 -0.03
N LEU A 585 18.40 11.05 0.63
CA LEU A 585 17.55 9.93 0.23
C LEU A 585 17.02 10.05 -1.20
N PHE A 586 16.54 11.23 -1.62
CA PHE A 586 16.03 11.42 -2.99
C PHE A 586 17.14 11.41 -4.03
N SER A 587 18.35 11.87 -3.68
CA SER A 587 19.54 11.73 -4.54
C SER A 587 19.90 10.26 -4.79
N GLU A 588 19.86 9.41 -3.75
CA GLU A 588 19.95 7.95 -3.91
C GLU A 588 18.85 7.40 -4.83
N ARG A 589 17.59 7.85 -4.69
CA ARG A 589 16.49 7.40 -5.55
C ARG A 589 16.70 7.80 -7.01
N VAL A 590 17.19 9.01 -7.28
CA VAL A 590 17.50 9.47 -8.65
C VAL A 590 18.64 8.63 -9.26
N SER A 591 19.70 8.34 -8.50
CA SER A 591 20.77 7.44 -8.94
C SER A 591 20.23 6.04 -9.24
N ALA A 592 19.48 5.45 -8.30
CA ALA A 592 18.88 4.13 -8.43
C ALA A 592 17.82 4.05 -9.56
N CYS A 593 17.21 5.18 -9.96
CA CYS A 593 16.45 5.26 -11.21
C CYS A 593 17.39 5.13 -12.42
N TYR A 594 18.38 6.01 -12.57
CA TYR A 594 19.27 5.97 -13.74
C TYR A 594 20.05 4.65 -13.88
N ALA A 595 20.32 3.93 -12.79
CA ALA A 595 20.93 2.60 -12.79
C ALA A 595 19.99 1.44 -13.19
N ALA A 596 18.66 1.56 -13.02
CA ALA A 596 17.73 0.41 -13.09
C ALA A 596 17.34 -0.07 -14.51
N ARG A 597 17.72 0.64 -15.58
CA ARG A 597 17.25 0.34 -16.95
C ARG A 597 18.13 -0.72 -17.62
N SER A 598 17.61 -1.88 -17.96
CA SER A 598 18.36 -2.91 -18.72
C SER A 598 18.93 -2.35 -20.05
N PRO A 599 20.15 -2.74 -20.49
CA PRO A 599 20.74 -2.26 -21.74
C PRO A 599 19.90 -2.64 -22.97
N VAL A 600 19.69 -1.66 -23.85
CA VAL A 600 19.22 -1.89 -25.21
C VAL A 600 20.45 -2.08 -26.08
N SER A 601 20.51 -3.19 -26.82
CA SER A 601 21.68 -3.55 -27.64
C SER A 601 22.06 -2.41 -28.60
N GLY A 602 23.36 -2.14 -28.73
CA GLY A 602 23.94 -1.12 -29.63
C GLY A 602 24.03 0.31 -29.08
N MET A 603 23.39 0.66 -27.95
CA MET A 603 23.42 2.04 -27.41
C MET A 603 24.57 2.25 -26.41
N LYS A 604 25.39 3.30 -26.58
CA LYS A 604 26.51 3.62 -25.66
C LYS A 604 26.03 3.91 -24.23
N TRP A 605 26.17 2.92 -23.35
CA TRP A 605 25.64 2.90 -21.98
C TRP A 605 26.16 4.03 -21.07
N GLY A 606 27.42 4.45 -21.25
CA GLY A 606 28.15 5.31 -20.33
C GLY A 606 27.52 6.68 -20.00
N SER A 607 26.59 7.20 -20.78
CA SER A 607 25.85 8.42 -20.39
C SER A 607 24.96 8.20 -19.16
N ARG A 608 24.32 7.03 -19.04
CA ARG A 608 23.36 6.74 -17.96
C ARG A 608 24.04 6.37 -16.65
N ARG A 609 25.06 5.50 -16.68
CA ARG A 609 25.84 5.22 -15.47
C ARG A 609 26.63 6.42 -14.96
N ARG A 610 27.18 7.29 -15.84
CA ARG A 610 27.75 8.58 -15.40
C ARG A 610 26.72 9.46 -14.67
N LYS A 611 25.48 9.52 -15.16
CA LYS A 611 24.42 10.28 -14.48
C LYS A 611 23.98 9.63 -13.17
N ALA A 612 23.91 8.30 -13.09
CA ALA A 612 23.63 7.60 -11.83
C ALA A 612 24.74 7.87 -10.79
N GLY A 613 26.00 7.63 -11.13
CA GLY A 613 27.14 7.88 -10.25
C GLY A 613 27.22 9.32 -9.76
N MET A 614 26.82 10.30 -10.59
CA MET A 614 26.81 11.73 -10.22
C MET A 614 25.78 12.01 -9.11
N TRP A 615 24.61 11.36 -9.18
CA TRP A 615 23.60 11.45 -8.11
C TRP A 615 23.99 10.67 -6.85
N SER A 616 24.78 9.59 -6.97
CA SER A 616 25.40 8.94 -5.82
C SER A 616 26.48 9.82 -5.17
N VAL A 617 27.29 10.54 -5.95
CA VAL A 617 28.26 11.54 -5.45
C VAL A 617 27.54 12.69 -4.72
N PHE A 618 26.43 13.20 -5.26
CA PHE A 618 25.62 14.21 -4.56
C PHE A 618 24.96 13.68 -3.28
N ALA A 619 24.55 12.40 -3.24
CA ALA A 619 24.10 11.76 -2.01
C ALA A 619 25.23 11.67 -0.97
N ALA A 620 26.46 11.30 -1.38
CA ALA A 620 27.62 11.23 -0.48
C ALA A 620 28.00 12.60 0.11
N ASP A 621 28.07 13.65 -0.72
CA ASP A 621 28.26 15.04 -0.29
C ASP A 621 27.14 15.52 0.66
N THR A 622 25.89 15.13 0.41
CA THR A 622 24.77 15.46 1.31
C THR A 622 24.87 14.72 2.66
N TRP A 623 25.21 13.43 2.66
CA TRP A 623 25.38 12.65 3.89
C TRP A 623 26.58 13.09 4.72
N LEU A 624 27.67 13.52 4.09
CA LEU A 624 28.84 14.08 4.78
C LEU A 624 28.49 15.39 5.50
N ARG A 625 27.80 16.31 4.81
CA ARG A 625 27.30 17.58 5.40
C ARG A 625 26.28 17.38 6.54
N LEU A 626 25.72 16.18 6.67
CA LEU A 626 24.84 15.78 7.77
C LEU A 626 25.59 15.09 8.94
N GLY A 627 26.92 14.99 8.89
CA GLY A 627 27.71 14.29 9.89
C GLY A 627 27.42 12.78 9.91
N LYS A 628 27.10 12.18 8.76
CA LYS A 628 26.82 10.75 8.62
C LYS A 628 27.78 10.10 7.61
N PRO A 629 29.10 10.04 7.94
CA PRO A 629 30.14 9.54 7.04
C PRO A 629 29.95 8.06 6.67
N SER A 630 29.24 7.28 7.49
CA SER A 630 28.86 5.89 7.19
C SER A 630 27.93 5.77 5.97
N LEU A 631 26.93 6.66 5.86
CA LEU A 631 26.05 6.76 4.70
C LEU A 631 26.76 7.41 3.51
N ALA A 632 27.66 8.36 3.77
CA ALA A 632 28.49 8.96 2.73
C ALA A 632 29.43 7.94 2.06
N SER A 633 30.07 7.05 2.84
CA SER A 633 30.88 5.94 2.32
C SER A 633 30.06 5.02 1.42
N ALA A 634 28.91 4.53 1.89
CA ALA A 634 28.05 3.64 1.10
C ALA A 634 27.56 4.29 -0.21
N ALA A 635 27.24 5.60 -0.19
CA ALA A 635 26.89 6.35 -1.39
C ALA A 635 28.08 6.54 -2.35
N LEU A 636 29.30 6.73 -1.82
CA LEU A 636 30.52 6.85 -2.61
C LEU A 636 30.94 5.50 -3.23
N GLU A 637 30.86 4.39 -2.49
CA GLU A 637 31.08 3.03 -2.98
C GLU A 637 30.13 2.68 -4.14
N GLU A 638 28.84 3.04 -4.02
CA GLU A 638 27.87 2.91 -5.11
C GLU A 638 28.22 3.84 -6.30
N ALA A 639 28.74 5.04 -6.06
CA ALA A 639 29.22 5.91 -7.14
C ALA A 639 30.39 5.28 -7.90
N GLU A 640 31.41 4.78 -7.20
CA GLU A 640 32.56 4.10 -7.79
C GLU A 640 32.13 2.87 -8.59
N ARG A 641 31.23 2.04 -8.04
CA ARG A 641 30.62 0.89 -8.71
C ARG A 641 29.77 1.27 -9.94
N LEU A 642 29.31 2.52 -10.03
CA LEU A 642 28.64 3.07 -11.21
C LEU A 642 29.61 3.71 -12.21
N TYR A 643 30.81 4.10 -11.79
CA TYR A 643 31.83 4.69 -12.66
C TYR A 643 32.85 3.66 -13.22
N ALA A 644 33.12 2.56 -12.51
CA ALA A 644 34.11 1.54 -12.90
C ALA A 644 33.96 0.99 -14.33
N ASP A 645 32.72 0.82 -14.82
CA ASP A 645 32.44 0.34 -16.18
C ASP A 645 32.28 1.48 -17.21
N VAL A 646 32.74 2.71 -16.90
CA VAL A 646 32.46 3.92 -17.72
C VAL A 646 33.60 4.93 -17.78
N LEU A 647 34.49 4.97 -16.79
CA LEU A 647 35.77 5.65 -16.94
C LEU A 647 36.66 4.82 -17.88
N ASP A 648 37.56 5.49 -18.60
CA ASP A 648 38.45 4.81 -19.56
C ASP A 648 39.55 4.01 -18.83
N SER A 649 40.46 3.37 -19.56
CA SER A 649 41.51 2.48 -19.01
C SER A 649 42.34 3.09 -17.89
N ASP A 650 42.44 4.41 -17.87
CA ASP A 650 43.30 5.20 -17.01
C ASP A 650 42.55 5.69 -15.75
N GLY A 651 41.27 5.29 -15.59
CA GLY A 651 40.46 5.52 -14.38
C GLY A 651 39.99 6.95 -14.12
N GLY A 652 40.38 7.93 -14.96
CA GLY A 652 40.11 9.35 -14.73
C GLY A 652 38.73 9.84 -15.22
N PHE A 653 38.19 10.84 -14.53
CA PHE A 653 37.00 11.58 -14.98
C PHE A 653 37.33 12.51 -16.18
N PRO A 654 36.45 12.61 -17.21
CA PRO A 654 36.68 13.47 -18.38
C PRO A 654 36.74 14.99 -18.11
N MET A 655 36.49 15.43 -16.87
CA MET A 655 36.58 16.83 -16.43
C MET A 655 37.50 16.87 -15.20
N PRO A 656 38.66 17.54 -15.23
CA PRO A 656 39.60 17.57 -14.11
C PRO A 656 38.98 18.09 -12.81
N GLU A 657 38.07 19.06 -12.90
CA GLU A 657 37.37 19.64 -11.74
C GLU A 657 36.47 18.61 -11.04
N MET A 658 35.91 17.66 -11.81
CA MET A 658 35.12 16.55 -11.29
C MET A 658 36.02 15.49 -10.63
N GLN A 659 37.21 15.23 -11.19
CA GLN A 659 38.23 14.38 -10.55
C GLN A 659 38.61 14.95 -9.18
N THR A 660 39.06 16.21 -9.13
CA THR A 660 39.42 16.89 -7.88
C THR A 660 38.27 16.92 -6.88
N PHE A 661 37.02 17.15 -7.31
CA PHE A 661 35.86 17.11 -6.41
C PHE A 661 35.63 15.72 -5.80
N VAL A 662 35.66 14.65 -6.61
CA VAL A 662 35.42 13.28 -6.14
C VAL A 662 36.57 12.79 -5.24
N ASP A 663 37.82 13.16 -5.54
CA ASP A 663 38.97 12.77 -4.74
C ASP A 663 39.01 13.52 -3.39
N ASN A 664 38.68 14.82 -3.38
CA ASN A 664 38.50 15.60 -2.15
C ASN A 664 37.35 15.02 -1.29
N LEU A 665 36.23 14.66 -1.91
CA LEU A 665 35.10 14.03 -1.22
C LEU A 665 35.49 12.66 -0.65
N ARG A 666 36.22 11.83 -1.40
CA ARG A 666 36.75 10.54 -0.92
C ARG A 666 37.66 10.73 0.30
N HIS A 667 38.54 11.72 0.26
CA HIS A 667 39.43 12.01 1.39
C HIS A 667 38.63 12.46 2.63
N ALA A 668 37.70 13.41 2.49
CA ALA A 668 36.89 13.89 3.60
C ALA A 668 35.98 12.79 4.20
N VAL A 669 35.33 11.98 3.36
CA VAL A 669 34.56 10.81 3.80
C VAL A 669 35.44 9.82 4.56
N LYS A 670 36.67 9.53 4.06
CA LYS A 670 37.61 8.62 4.75
C LYS A 670 38.00 9.16 6.13
N VAL A 671 38.34 10.44 6.23
CA VAL A 671 38.73 11.09 7.49
C VAL A 671 37.60 11.02 8.52
N GLU A 672 36.40 11.53 8.18
CA GLU A 672 35.26 11.52 9.12
C GLU A 672 34.81 10.10 9.49
N TYR A 673 34.92 9.12 8.57
CA TYR A 673 34.57 7.71 8.83
C TYR A 673 35.55 7.02 9.79
N LEU A 674 36.84 7.39 9.77
CA LEU A 674 37.86 6.89 10.69
C LEU A 674 37.72 7.56 12.07
N GLU A 675 37.49 8.87 12.11
CA GLU A 675 37.25 9.63 13.35
C GLU A 675 35.97 9.15 14.06
N ALA A 676 34.88 8.91 13.32
CA ALA A 676 33.65 8.32 13.85
C ALA A 676 33.82 6.88 14.38
N ARG A 677 34.98 6.24 14.12
CA ARG A 677 35.37 4.93 14.67
C ARG A 677 36.45 5.02 15.77
N GLY A 678 36.82 6.23 16.19
CA GLY A 678 37.82 6.45 17.23
C GLY A 678 39.25 6.16 16.79
N LEU A 679 39.54 6.19 15.49
CA LEU A 679 40.89 6.06 14.94
C LEU A 679 41.46 7.47 14.70
N ASP A 680 42.66 7.75 15.24
CA ASP A 680 43.30 9.06 15.06
C ASP A 680 43.84 9.19 13.62
N THR A 681 43.33 10.19 12.89
CA THR A 681 43.62 10.49 11.48
C THR A 681 44.88 11.34 11.29
N ARG A 682 45.46 11.89 12.38
CA ARG A 682 46.53 12.89 12.32
C ARG A 682 47.82 12.43 11.65
N ASP A 683 48.12 11.13 11.69
CA ASP A 683 49.34 10.57 11.09
C ASP A 683 49.23 10.36 9.56
N GLU A 684 48.02 10.21 8.99
CA GLU A 684 47.88 10.07 7.53
C GLU A 684 48.11 11.38 6.78
N ALA A 685 47.75 12.53 7.38
CA ALA A 685 47.97 13.84 6.77
C ALA A 685 49.45 14.11 6.44
N ALA A 686 50.37 13.58 7.25
CA ALA A 686 51.81 13.71 7.06
C ALA A 686 52.37 12.84 5.92
N THR A 687 51.66 11.80 5.46
CA THR A 687 52.17 10.92 4.38
C THR A 687 51.80 11.41 2.98
N ALA A 688 50.79 12.29 2.85
CA ALA A 688 50.39 12.86 1.56
C ALA A 688 51.43 13.82 0.95
N GLU A 689 52.18 14.57 1.77
CA GLU A 689 53.26 15.45 1.30
C GLU A 689 54.58 14.72 1.00
N ALA A 690 54.70 13.43 1.37
CA ALA A 690 55.95 12.68 1.31
C ALA A 690 56.15 11.85 0.02
N LEU A 691 55.12 11.66 -0.81
CA LEU A 691 55.17 10.81 -2.02
C LEU A 691 55.35 11.61 -3.32
N GLY A 692 56.40 12.44 -3.34
CA GLY A 692 56.89 13.09 -4.56
C GLY A 692 57.67 12.13 -5.46
N THR A 693 57.02 11.62 -6.52
CA THR A 693 57.62 11.04 -7.75
C THR A 693 59.01 10.38 -7.65
N GLU A 694 59.05 9.06 -7.44
CA GLU A 694 60.15 8.23 -7.95
C GLU A 694 59.64 7.30 -9.07
N GLU A 695 59.88 7.69 -10.33
CA GLU A 695 59.64 6.81 -11.49
C GLU A 695 60.75 5.74 -11.58
N ILE A 696 60.54 4.58 -10.98
CA ILE A 696 61.42 3.42 -11.19
C ILE A 696 61.11 2.82 -12.58
N SER A 697 61.78 3.35 -13.60
CA SER A 697 61.61 2.98 -15.00
C SER A 697 62.33 1.66 -15.35
N GLU A 698 61.69 0.52 -15.05
CA GLU A 698 62.17 -0.79 -15.54
C GLU A 698 61.90 -0.96 -17.05
N LYS A 699 62.97 -0.87 -17.85
CA LYS A 699 62.93 -1.15 -19.29
C LYS A 699 62.80 -2.66 -19.55
N LEU A 700 61.59 -3.10 -19.88
CA LEU A 700 61.32 -4.50 -20.25
C LEU A 700 61.90 -4.84 -21.64
N ASP A 701 63.11 -5.40 -21.68
CA ASP A 701 63.83 -5.68 -22.92
C ASP A 701 63.28 -6.94 -23.65
N ARG A 702 63.10 -6.86 -24.97
CA ARG A 702 62.45 -7.90 -25.78
C ARG A 702 63.43 -8.98 -26.22
N ARG A 703 63.34 -10.21 -25.68
CA ARG A 703 63.92 -11.41 -26.31
C ARG A 703 62.97 -12.62 -26.32
N MET A 704 63.06 -13.40 -27.39
CA MET A 704 62.23 -14.59 -27.67
C MET A 704 62.94 -15.90 -27.29
N ASN A 705 62.16 -16.99 -27.30
CA ASN A 705 62.56 -18.41 -27.31
C ASN A 705 62.91 -19.08 -25.97
N ARG A 706 62.01 -19.93 -25.46
CA ARG A 706 62.08 -21.40 -25.73
C ARG A 706 60.77 -22.12 -25.36
N LYS A 707 60.73 -23.45 -25.58
CA LYS A 707 59.50 -24.28 -25.64
C LYS A 707 59.30 -25.17 -24.39
N SER A 708 58.01 -25.45 -24.12
CA SER A 708 57.41 -26.74 -23.69
C SER A 708 57.87 -27.45 -22.40
N LEU A 709 56.90 -28.00 -21.64
CA LEU A 709 56.60 -29.45 -21.54
C LEU A 709 55.48 -29.75 -20.49
N ILE A 710 54.53 -30.65 -20.82
CA ILE A 710 53.86 -31.66 -19.92
C ILE A 710 52.98 -31.12 -18.75
N SER A 711 51.80 -31.64 -18.38
CA SER A 711 50.96 -32.79 -18.81
C SER A 711 49.46 -32.62 -18.43
N ASN A 712 48.56 -33.36 -19.09
CA ASN A 712 47.23 -33.74 -18.59
C ASN A 712 47.17 -35.26 -18.32
N PRO A 713 46.26 -35.69 -17.42
CA PRO A 713 45.46 -36.92 -17.58
C PRO A 713 43.96 -36.56 -17.73
N LEU A 714 43.22 -37.09 -18.73
CA LEU A 714 42.38 -38.31 -18.68
C LEU A 714 41.11 -38.15 -17.81
N ASP A 715 39.90 -38.59 -18.22
CA ASP A 715 39.35 -39.03 -19.53
C ASP A 715 37.79 -38.89 -19.43
N SER A 716 36.90 -39.15 -20.40
CA SER A 716 36.90 -39.77 -21.75
C SER A 716 35.73 -39.15 -22.58
N GLY A 717 35.41 -39.48 -23.84
CA GLY A 717 36.02 -40.38 -24.84
C GLY A 717 34.94 -41.00 -25.75
N GLY A 718 34.93 -40.72 -27.07
CA GLY A 718 33.88 -41.19 -27.99
C GLY A 718 34.22 -41.04 -29.49
N LEU A 719 34.07 -42.14 -30.23
CA LEU A 719 34.34 -42.31 -31.68
C LEU A 719 33.28 -41.55 -32.55
N GLY A 720 33.49 -41.22 -33.83
CA GLY A 720 34.54 -41.59 -34.79
C GLY A 720 34.51 -40.73 -36.09
N PRO A 721 35.17 -41.13 -37.21
CA PRO A 721 35.68 -40.17 -38.22
C PRO A 721 35.08 -40.25 -39.64
N ALA A 722 35.22 -39.18 -40.43
CA ALA A 722 35.29 -39.20 -41.91
C ALA A 722 35.95 -37.93 -42.52
N GLN A 723 36.38 -38.07 -43.79
CA GLN A 723 37.04 -37.13 -44.72
C GLN A 723 36.31 -35.77 -44.93
N GLY A 724 36.89 -34.72 -45.53
CA GLY A 724 38.23 -34.51 -46.12
C GLY A 724 38.22 -33.34 -47.15
N THR A 725 39.36 -33.08 -47.82
CA THR A 725 39.63 -31.95 -48.78
C THR A 725 39.57 -30.54 -48.15
N ARG A 726 40.48 -29.56 -48.39
CA ARG A 726 41.24 -29.08 -49.57
C ARG A 726 40.36 -28.38 -50.61
N ASP A 727 40.74 -27.24 -51.20
CA ASP A 727 41.80 -26.24 -50.95
C ASP A 727 41.35 -24.91 -51.62
N ASP A 728 42.22 -23.90 -51.61
CA ASP A 728 42.27 -22.70 -52.47
C ASP A 728 41.52 -21.40 -52.09
N ASP A 729 42.20 -20.29 -52.40
CA ASP A 729 41.84 -18.90 -52.18
C ASP A 729 40.86 -18.34 -53.23
N ASN A 730 40.16 -17.26 -52.90
CA ASN A 730 40.39 -15.97 -53.58
C ASN A 730 39.80 -14.78 -52.80
N ALA A 731 40.22 -13.58 -53.18
CA ALA A 731 39.79 -12.33 -52.55
C ALA A 731 39.39 -11.29 -53.62
N ALA A 732 38.77 -10.20 -53.12
CA ALA A 732 38.58 -8.90 -53.77
C ALA A 732 37.50 -8.76 -54.86
N ASN A 733 36.65 -7.74 -54.64
CA ASN A 733 35.97 -6.89 -55.64
C ASN A 733 34.87 -7.55 -56.52
N ASP A 734 33.82 -6.83 -56.98
CA ASP A 734 33.36 -5.47 -56.65
C ASP A 734 31.84 -5.31 -56.94
N ASP A 735 31.34 -4.08 -56.74
CA ASP A 735 30.21 -3.46 -57.44
C ASP A 735 28.76 -3.99 -57.29
N PHE A 736 28.00 -3.20 -56.51
CA PHE A 736 26.85 -2.38 -56.97
C PHE A 736 25.50 -2.98 -57.45
N GLU A 737 24.46 -2.24 -57.03
CA GLU A 737 23.07 -2.13 -57.50
C GLU A 737 22.01 -3.27 -57.32
N ARG A 738 21.09 -2.97 -56.39
CA ARG A 738 19.61 -3.05 -56.51
C ARG A 738 18.94 -4.36 -56.94
N ALA A 739 18.31 -5.00 -55.95
CA ALA A 739 16.87 -5.30 -55.96
C ALA A 739 16.28 -5.05 -54.57
#